data_AF-A0A368ND88-F1
#
_entry.id   AF-A0A368ND88-F1
#
_cell.length_a   1.000
_cell.length_b   1.000
_cell.length_c   1.000
_cell.angle_alpha   90.00
_cell.angle_beta   90.00
_cell.angle_gamma   90.00
#
_symmetry.space_group_name_H-M   'P 1'
#
loop_
_entity.id
_entity.type
_entity.pdbx_description
1 polymer ?
#
loop_
_entity_poly.entity_id
_entity_poly.type
_entity_poly.pdbx_seq_one_letter_code
_entity_poly.pdbx_strand_id
1 'polypeptide(L)'
;MKAGETRTWQFVAVTCSILLLVATGGAFAADLGAARPDPVPYTETVKLGATAEAEQTAEAAGAAIPRVEIFYSQYRYVVGYTGVASAIAALDEPGRERQFGYPLAVYASDYAGRSPACPGGRLTSATNPDWVSVTEAQFVVGSRATMAGEPVVVPFSDAGDARAFAGACGGRVVDWETLRRSPPAVPNVASVESDIDGRHARADRRAAAAASLLDREASVVVGRDAPTIDAAVAAAPPNTTVVVPPGTYPERVTVAKPLTLRGRNATIDGGGEGTVIDVRADDVAVTGLTIRGVGNATRAENVSESGDWDAPIRQGYGEGDAGVAAVNVSGTYVHDVTVHTPANGVLLRGVPSAVVSDLRVEGAAEWLDGFMGVMAMHEPVVVQNSRVTGGRDGVYLHRAHGTVVRNNTFLDQRFGVHLMYTSETLIADNVARGQEASGVVVMTRPTANAIVGNDVRHADGGIFVGGSRSYVARNVVVGADRGMVAYATRSRYEHNVLYGNAVGLAASTVVPSNRVVANDFVGNERHATAGPGPLRIYTADGRGNYWEGAYDTTLAADGSPTLDRAYSPTDELDRRLHRTDAAVTLGAAPSVRGLRAFRGTTPGFRKASIVDLAPLRRPANPDLLAEARNETAVDVEGRAA
;
A
#
# COMPACT_ATOMS: atom_id res chain seq x y z
N MET A 1 -66.92 12.17 32.94
CA MET A 1 -66.79 12.15 31.47
C MET A 1 -68.01 11.43 30.90
N LYS A 2 -68.79 12.13 30.06
CA LYS A 2 -70.02 11.58 29.48
C LYS A 2 -69.66 10.63 28.34
N ALA A 3 -70.39 9.53 28.17
CA ALA A 3 -70.12 8.49 27.16
C ALA A 3 -70.00 9.00 25.70
N GLY A 4 -70.46 10.22 25.42
CA GLY A 4 -70.27 10.91 24.14
C GLY A 4 -68.83 11.42 23.90
N GLU A 5 -68.10 11.86 24.93
CA GLU A 5 -66.72 12.38 24.77
C GLU A 5 -65.74 11.28 24.37
N THR A 6 -65.90 10.07 24.91
CA THR A 6 -65.06 8.91 24.60
C THR A 6 -65.13 8.50 23.13
N ARG A 7 -66.30 8.63 22.49
CA ARG A 7 -66.47 8.34 21.05
C ARG A 7 -65.78 9.39 20.17
N THR A 8 -65.82 10.66 20.58
CA THR A 8 -65.18 11.75 19.84
C THR A 8 -63.65 11.63 19.91
N TRP A 9 -63.10 11.33 21.08
CA TRP A 9 -61.65 11.11 21.25
C TRP A 9 -61.14 9.85 20.54
N GLN A 10 -61.93 8.77 20.49
CA GLN A 10 -61.61 7.59 19.70
C GLN A 10 -61.61 7.88 18.19
N PHE A 11 -62.57 8.68 17.70
CA PHE A 11 -62.60 9.10 16.30
C PHE A 11 -61.40 9.97 15.94
N VAL A 12 -61.05 10.93 16.81
CA VAL A 12 -59.87 11.78 16.62
C VAL A 12 -58.58 10.96 16.64
N ALA A 13 -58.46 10.00 17.57
CA ALA A 13 -57.29 9.12 17.64
C ALA A 13 -57.14 8.25 16.39
N VAL A 14 -58.22 7.62 15.91
CA VAL A 14 -58.22 6.83 14.67
C VAL A 14 -57.90 7.70 13.45
N THR A 15 -58.46 8.91 13.39
CA THR A 15 -58.20 9.86 12.29
C THR A 15 -56.75 10.34 12.30
N CYS A 16 -56.19 10.63 13.48
CA CYS A 16 -54.78 10.96 13.64
C CYS A 16 -53.87 9.78 13.31
N SER A 17 -54.22 8.54 13.67
CA SER A 17 -53.45 7.34 13.32
C SER A 17 -53.50 7.04 11.81
N ILE A 18 -54.64 7.25 11.15
CA ILE A 18 -54.75 7.13 9.69
C ILE A 18 -53.96 8.25 9.00
N LEU A 19 -54.05 9.49 9.48
CA LEU A 19 -53.23 10.60 8.96
C LEU A 19 -51.74 10.37 9.20
N LEU A 20 -51.33 9.78 10.33
CA LEU A 20 -49.94 9.41 10.57
C LEU A 20 -49.51 8.28 9.65
N LEU A 21 -50.35 7.25 9.44
CA LEU A 21 -50.09 6.13 8.53
C LEU A 21 -50.03 6.57 7.07
N VAL A 22 -50.87 7.53 6.66
CA VAL A 22 -50.86 8.16 5.33
C VAL A 22 -49.72 9.16 5.19
N ALA A 23 -49.30 9.84 6.26
CA ALA A 23 -48.12 10.70 6.25
C ALA A 23 -46.81 9.89 6.23
N THR A 24 -46.73 8.77 6.96
CA THR A 24 -45.61 7.83 6.85
C THR A 24 -45.66 7.07 5.54
N GLY A 25 -46.84 6.57 5.11
CA GLY A 25 -47.01 5.86 3.85
C GLY A 25 -46.81 6.76 2.62
N GLY A 26 -47.21 8.04 2.73
CA GLY A 26 -47.00 9.08 1.72
C GLY A 26 -45.56 9.60 1.69
N ALA A 27 -44.85 9.62 2.82
CA ALA A 27 -43.41 9.87 2.86
C ALA A 27 -42.58 8.72 2.25
N PHE A 28 -43.14 7.51 2.17
CA PHE A 28 -42.57 6.37 1.43
C PHE A 28 -43.16 6.18 0.02
N ALA A 29 -44.11 7.02 -0.39
CA ALA A 29 -44.65 7.09 -1.74
C ALA A 29 -44.05 8.27 -2.53
N ALA A 30 -42.81 8.64 -2.23
CA ALA A 30 -41.99 9.34 -3.20
C ALA A 30 -41.74 8.38 -4.37
N ASP A 31 -42.02 8.86 -5.57
CA ASP A 31 -41.75 8.15 -6.82
C ASP A 31 -40.29 7.68 -6.86
N LEU A 32 -40.04 6.41 -6.51
CA LEU A 32 -38.72 5.78 -6.59
C LEU A 32 -38.27 5.54 -8.05
N GLY A 33 -39.10 5.94 -9.03
CA GLY A 33 -38.79 5.91 -10.46
C GLY A 33 -38.34 7.25 -11.06
N ALA A 34 -38.43 8.38 -10.33
CA ALA A 34 -38.17 9.69 -10.92
C ALA A 34 -36.79 10.25 -10.53
N ALA A 35 -35.85 10.05 -11.48
CA ALA A 35 -34.48 10.57 -11.60
C ALA A 35 -33.39 9.56 -11.20
N ARG A 36 -32.94 8.75 -12.17
CA ARG A 36 -31.59 8.18 -12.11
C ARG A 36 -30.62 9.37 -11.97
N PRO A 37 -29.69 9.33 -10.99
CA PRO A 37 -28.76 10.44 -10.79
C PRO A 37 -27.88 10.60 -12.04
N ASP A 38 -27.74 11.83 -12.51
CA ASP A 38 -26.85 12.12 -13.64
C ASP A 38 -25.37 11.92 -13.25
N PRO A 39 -24.52 11.54 -14.21
CA PRO A 39 -23.07 11.50 -14.02
C PRO A 39 -22.52 12.85 -13.53
N VAL A 40 -21.46 12.78 -12.74
CA VAL A 40 -20.80 13.98 -12.19
C VAL A 40 -19.45 14.22 -12.87
N PRO A 41 -18.80 15.37 -12.68
CA PRO A 41 -17.41 15.52 -13.08
C PRO A 41 -16.54 14.47 -12.36
N TYR A 42 -15.75 13.69 -13.11
CA TYR A 42 -14.98 12.58 -12.53
C TYR A 42 -14.01 13.02 -11.41
N THR A 43 -13.57 14.28 -11.41
CA THR A 43 -12.74 14.89 -10.37
C THR A 43 -13.43 14.98 -9.01
N GLU A 44 -14.76 14.95 -8.97
CA GLU A 44 -15.57 14.99 -7.75
C GLU A 44 -15.89 13.60 -7.20
N THR A 45 -15.45 12.54 -7.89
CA THR A 45 -15.66 11.15 -7.47
C THR A 45 -14.61 10.68 -6.46
N VAL A 46 -14.95 9.64 -5.69
CA VAL A 46 -13.96 8.85 -4.97
C VAL A 46 -13.26 7.95 -5.99
N LYS A 47 -12.05 8.34 -6.39
CA LYS A 47 -11.25 7.66 -7.43
C LYS A 47 -10.66 6.33 -6.95
N LEU A 48 -10.96 5.25 -7.66
CA LEU A 48 -10.44 3.88 -7.47
C LEU A 48 -10.06 3.27 -8.82
N GLY A 49 -9.46 2.08 -8.81
CA GLY A 49 -9.25 1.26 -10.02
C GLY A 49 -7.79 1.18 -10.46
N ALA A 50 -7.24 2.27 -10.99
CA ALA A 50 -5.85 2.34 -11.44
C ALA A 50 -4.88 2.79 -10.33
N THR A 51 -3.59 2.53 -10.52
CA THR A 51 -2.53 3.15 -9.71
C THR A 51 -2.38 4.62 -10.08
N ALA A 52 -1.83 5.44 -9.18
CA ALA A 52 -1.59 6.85 -9.51
C ALA A 52 -0.55 6.99 -10.63
N GLU A 53 0.44 6.10 -10.66
CA GLU A 53 1.45 6.06 -11.72
C GLU A 53 0.83 5.79 -13.10
N ALA A 54 -0.07 4.80 -13.21
CA ALA A 54 -0.70 4.46 -14.48
C ALA A 54 -1.58 5.60 -15.00
N GLU A 55 -2.31 6.29 -14.11
CA GLU A 55 -3.10 7.47 -14.44
C GLU A 55 -2.20 8.63 -14.91
N GLN A 56 -1.16 8.97 -14.14
CA GLN A 56 -0.22 10.05 -14.51
C GLN A 56 0.51 9.75 -15.82
N THR A 57 0.96 8.51 -16.02
CA THR A 57 1.63 8.08 -17.25
C THR A 57 0.68 8.17 -18.46
N ALA A 58 -0.56 7.73 -18.30
CA ALA A 58 -1.57 7.82 -19.35
C ALA A 58 -1.93 9.28 -19.67
N GLU A 59 -2.12 10.13 -18.66
CA GLU A 59 -2.45 11.56 -18.82
C GLU A 59 -1.30 12.33 -19.49
N ALA A 60 -0.04 12.12 -19.04
CA ALA A 60 1.13 12.72 -19.65
C ALA A 60 1.34 12.27 -21.12
N ALA A 61 0.97 11.03 -21.43
CA ALA A 61 0.97 10.53 -22.81
C ALA A 61 -0.25 11.01 -23.63
N GLY A 62 -1.16 11.82 -23.07
CA GLY A 62 -2.40 12.26 -23.73
C GLY A 62 -3.32 11.10 -24.10
N ALA A 63 -3.25 9.98 -23.37
CA ALA A 63 -4.11 8.83 -23.57
C ALA A 63 -5.51 9.10 -23.00
N ALA A 64 -6.54 8.64 -23.69
CA ALA A 64 -7.88 8.65 -23.15
C ALA A 64 -8.04 7.49 -22.15
N ILE A 65 -8.69 7.76 -21.02
CA ILE A 65 -8.82 6.83 -19.91
C ILE A 65 -10.29 6.44 -19.75
N PRO A 66 -10.67 5.18 -20.02
CA PRO A 66 -12.04 4.73 -19.79
C PRO A 66 -12.37 4.77 -18.30
N ARG A 67 -13.48 5.41 -17.94
CA ARG A 67 -13.93 5.59 -16.56
C ARG A 67 -15.33 5.02 -16.37
N VAL A 68 -15.65 4.65 -15.14
CA VAL A 68 -16.97 4.18 -14.73
C VAL A 68 -17.37 4.91 -13.45
N GLU A 69 -18.61 5.38 -13.38
CA GLU A 69 -19.22 5.95 -12.17
C GLU A 69 -20.28 5.01 -11.63
N ILE A 70 -20.24 4.78 -10.32
CA ILE A 70 -21.23 3.96 -9.62
C ILE A 70 -21.88 4.76 -8.50
N PHE A 71 -23.21 4.82 -8.58
CA PHE A 71 -24.08 5.41 -7.57
C PHE A 71 -24.66 4.30 -6.72
N TYR A 72 -24.58 4.42 -5.41
CA TYR A 72 -24.98 3.38 -4.47
C TYR A 72 -26.09 3.88 -3.53
N SER A 73 -27.09 3.03 -3.27
CA SER A 73 -28.27 3.40 -2.47
C SER A 73 -27.97 3.79 -1.02
N GLN A 74 -26.88 3.27 -0.42
CA GLN A 74 -26.52 3.55 0.97
C GLN A 74 -25.20 4.33 1.12
N TYR A 75 -24.68 4.89 0.02
CA TYR A 75 -23.42 5.62 0.02
C TYR A 75 -23.55 6.95 -0.72
N ARG A 76 -23.31 8.04 0.01
CA ARG A 76 -23.56 9.43 -0.45
C ARG A 76 -22.58 9.95 -1.50
N TYR A 77 -21.45 9.29 -1.70
CA TYR A 77 -20.42 9.75 -2.62
C TYR A 77 -20.42 8.89 -3.87
N VAL A 78 -20.22 9.51 -5.04
CA VAL A 78 -20.06 8.77 -6.29
C VAL A 78 -18.69 8.09 -6.30
N VAL A 79 -18.65 6.80 -6.62
CA VAL A 79 -17.38 6.05 -6.72
C VAL A 79 -16.98 5.98 -8.17
N GLY A 80 -15.83 6.57 -8.50
CA GLY A 80 -15.27 6.58 -9.84
C GLY A 80 -14.21 5.50 -9.97
N TYR A 81 -14.32 4.64 -10.98
CA TYR A 81 -13.35 3.60 -11.29
C TYR A 81 -12.62 3.94 -12.58
N THR A 82 -11.29 3.91 -12.52
CA THR A 82 -10.44 3.92 -13.71
C THR A 82 -10.42 2.51 -14.29
N GLY A 83 -10.96 2.35 -15.49
CA GLY A 83 -11.12 1.06 -16.19
C GLY A 83 -12.39 0.30 -15.80
N VAL A 84 -13.08 -0.24 -16.82
CA VAL A 84 -14.33 -1.00 -16.67
C VAL A 84 -14.13 -2.30 -15.88
N ALA A 85 -13.00 -2.99 -16.09
CA ALA A 85 -12.69 -4.23 -15.39
C ALA A 85 -12.62 -4.03 -13.86
N SER A 86 -12.01 -2.93 -13.41
CA SER A 86 -11.94 -2.57 -12.00
C SER A 86 -13.32 -2.30 -11.39
N ALA A 87 -14.23 -1.70 -12.17
CA ALA A 87 -15.60 -1.43 -11.75
C ALA A 87 -16.41 -2.72 -11.61
N ILE A 88 -16.29 -3.65 -12.57
CA ILE A 88 -16.95 -4.97 -12.51
C ILE A 88 -16.45 -5.75 -11.30
N ALA A 89 -15.13 -5.81 -11.12
CA ALA A 89 -14.52 -6.49 -9.97
C ALA A 89 -14.99 -5.92 -8.62
N ALA A 90 -15.29 -4.62 -8.55
CA ALA A 90 -15.88 -4.02 -7.36
C ALA A 90 -17.38 -4.34 -7.22
N LEU A 91 -18.16 -4.32 -8.30
CA LEU A 91 -19.60 -4.65 -8.28
C LEU A 91 -19.86 -6.08 -7.80
N ASP A 92 -18.99 -7.01 -8.19
CA ASP A 92 -19.10 -8.44 -7.89
C ASP A 92 -18.47 -8.83 -6.54
N GLU A 93 -17.97 -7.85 -5.77
CA GLU A 93 -17.32 -8.09 -4.49
C GLU A 93 -18.31 -8.64 -3.44
N PRO A 94 -18.03 -9.79 -2.81
CA PRO A 94 -18.90 -10.37 -1.79
C PRO A 94 -19.15 -9.43 -0.61
N GLY A 95 -20.41 -9.31 -0.19
CA GLY A 95 -20.78 -8.47 0.96
C GLY A 95 -20.84 -6.97 0.68
N ARG A 96 -20.50 -6.51 -0.53
CA ARG A 96 -20.65 -5.11 -0.96
C ARG A 96 -22.04 -4.56 -0.69
N GLU A 97 -23.09 -5.32 -1.01
CA GLU A 97 -24.47 -4.87 -0.82
C GLU A 97 -24.81 -4.59 0.65
N ARG A 98 -24.18 -5.29 1.59
CA ARG A 98 -24.36 -5.01 3.04
C ARG A 98 -23.69 -3.70 3.46
N GLN A 99 -22.68 -3.24 2.72
CA GLN A 99 -21.88 -2.06 3.04
C GLN A 99 -22.32 -0.80 2.27
N PHE A 100 -22.68 -0.97 0.99
CA PHE A 100 -23.02 0.12 0.06
C PHE A 100 -24.48 0.08 -0.41
N GLY A 101 -25.24 -0.98 -0.15
CA GLY A 101 -26.54 -1.22 -0.76
C GLY A 101 -26.43 -1.67 -2.22
N TYR A 102 -27.55 -1.61 -2.95
CA TYR A 102 -27.58 -1.90 -4.40
C TYR A 102 -27.14 -0.69 -5.23
N PRO A 103 -26.55 -0.91 -6.42
CA PRO A 103 -26.23 0.17 -7.36
C PRO A 103 -27.52 0.79 -7.91
N LEU A 104 -27.62 2.11 -7.84
CA LEU A 104 -28.73 2.92 -8.38
C LEU A 104 -28.55 3.20 -9.87
N ALA A 105 -27.32 3.52 -10.27
CA ALA A 105 -26.94 3.79 -11.65
C ALA A 105 -25.45 3.46 -11.84
N VAL A 106 -25.11 3.00 -13.04
CA VAL A 106 -23.74 2.70 -13.45
C VAL A 106 -23.53 3.29 -14.84
N TYR A 107 -22.59 4.22 -14.95
CA TYR A 107 -22.26 4.90 -16.20
C TYR A 107 -20.83 4.60 -16.59
N ALA A 108 -20.54 4.48 -17.89
CA ALA A 108 -19.20 4.34 -18.42
C ALA A 108 -18.88 5.44 -19.43
N SER A 109 -17.61 5.77 -19.60
CA SER A 109 -17.16 6.72 -20.62
C SER A 109 -17.60 6.30 -22.02
N ASP A 110 -18.27 7.20 -22.73
CA ASP A 110 -18.77 6.98 -24.07
C ASP A 110 -17.82 7.52 -25.14
N TYR A 111 -17.27 6.62 -25.94
CA TYR A 111 -16.36 6.95 -27.04
C TYR A 111 -17.06 7.07 -28.41
N ALA A 112 -18.37 6.85 -28.49
CA ALA A 112 -19.13 7.03 -29.73
C ALA A 112 -19.05 8.47 -30.24
N GLY A 113 -18.90 8.65 -31.55
CA GLY A 113 -18.75 9.95 -32.21
C GLY A 113 -17.47 10.73 -31.82
N ARG A 114 -16.57 10.17 -31.00
CA ARG A 114 -15.37 10.87 -30.49
C ARG A 114 -14.07 10.43 -31.18
N SER A 115 -14.19 9.80 -32.35
CA SER A 115 -13.10 9.30 -33.19
C SER A 115 -12.01 8.55 -32.42
N PRO A 116 -12.36 7.50 -31.64
CA PRO A 116 -11.39 6.76 -30.86
C PRO A 116 -10.42 5.99 -31.75
N ALA A 117 -9.16 5.94 -31.36
CA ALA A 117 -8.11 5.22 -32.08
C ALA A 117 -7.11 4.60 -31.09
N CYS A 118 -6.25 3.70 -31.60
CA CYS A 118 -5.24 3.01 -30.82
C CYS A 118 -3.82 3.07 -31.44
N PRO A 119 -3.30 4.27 -31.82
CA PRO A 119 -1.96 4.37 -32.40
C PRO A 119 -0.90 3.85 -31.42
N GLY A 120 -0.06 2.92 -31.87
CA GLY A 120 0.95 2.29 -31.00
C GLY A 120 0.37 1.57 -29.78
N GLY A 121 -0.91 1.17 -29.82
CA GLY A 121 -1.60 0.53 -28.71
C GLY A 121 -2.14 1.48 -27.63
N ARG A 122 -1.96 2.79 -27.75
CA ARG A 122 -2.49 3.80 -26.80
C ARG A 122 -3.90 4.21 -27.20
N LEU A 123 -4.87 4.14 -26.29
CA LEU A 123 -6.21 4.67 -26.56
C LEU A 123 -6.16 6.20 -26.67
N THR A 124 -6.70 6.75 -27.75
CA THR A 124 -6.84 8.19 -27.98
C THR A 124 -8.26 8.54 -28.35
N SER A 125 -8.69 9.77 -28.07
CA SER A 125 -9.97 10.31 -28.51
C SER A 125 -9.82 11.79 -28.86
N ALA A 126 -10.58 12.25 -29.86
CA ALA A 126 -10.49 13.64 -30.34
C ALA A 126 -11.08 14.65 -29.34
N THR A 127 -11.99 14.20 -28.48
CA THR A 127 -12.68 15.03 -27.48
C THR A 127 -12.89 14.21 -26.21
N ASN A 128 -13.18 14.87 -25.08
CA ASN A 128 -13.49 14.14 -23.85
C ASN A 128 -14.75 13.28 -24.04
N PRO A 129 -14.71 11.99 -23.65
CA PRO A 129 -15.86 11.10 -23.77
C PRO A 129 -17.02 11.60 -22.88
N ASP A 130 -18.25 11.38 -23.35
CA ASP A 130 -19.46 11.58 -22.55
C ASP A 130 -19.69 10.38 -21.62
N TRP A 131 -20.91 10.21 -21.13
CA TRP A 131 -21.32 9.10 -20.27
C TRP A 131 -22.48 8.35 -20.91
N VAL A 132 -22.42 7.02 -20.87
CA VAL A 132 -23.49 6.13 -21.29
C VAL A 132 -23.84 5.17 -20.16
N SER A 133 -25.13 4.85 -19.99
CA SER A 133 -25.54 3.79 -19.06
C SER A 133 -24.93 2.46 -19.49
N VAL A 134 -24.31 1.72 -18.58
CA VAL A 134 -23.66 0.44 -18.95
C VAL A 134 -24.65 -0.57 -19.54
N THR A 135 -25.94 -0.49 -19.20
CA THR A 135 -26.98 -1.37 -19.75
C THR A 135 -27.32 -1.06 -21.21
N GLU A 136 -27.00 0.14 -21.69
CA GLU A 136 -27.27 0.61 -23.06
C GLU A 136 -25.98 0.61 -23.90
N ALA A 137 -24.82 0.51 -23.25
CA ALA A 137 -23.52 0.53 -23.90
C ALA A 137 -23.13 -0.80 -24.55
N GLN A 138 -22.32 -0.68 -25.61
CA GLN A 138 -21.53 -1.75 -26.20
C GLN A 138 -20.07 -1.61 -25.76
N PHE A 139 -19.38 -2.73 -25.54
CA PHE A 139 -18.01 -2.73 -25.03
C PHE A 139 -17.10 -3.46 -26.01
N VAL A 140 -15.98 -2.83 -26.38
CA VAL A 140 -14.91 -3.50 -27.13
C VAL A 140 -13.91 -4.06 -26.14
N VAL A 141 -13.71 -5.38 -26.19
CA VAL A 141 -12.75 -6.13 -25.37
C VAL A 141 -11.71 -6.83 -26.21
N GLY A 142 -10.50 -7.01 -25.66
CA GLY A 142 -9.40 -7.70 -26.36
C GLY A 142 -8.88 -6.94 -27.57
N SER A 143 -9.08 -5.62 -27.62
CA SER A 143 -8.44 -4.76 -28.62
C SER A 143 -6.97 -4.53 -28.28
N ARG A 144 -6.21 -3.95 -29.22
CA ARG A 144 -4.82 -3.50 -28.98
C ARG A 144 -4.74 -2.26 -28.09
N ALA A 145 -5.86 -1.66 -27.70
CA ALA A 145 -5.87 -0.48 -26.85
C ALA A 145 -5.47 -0.83 -25.42
N THR A 146 -4.53 -0.06 -24.89
CA THR A 146 -3.96 -0.21 -23.56
C THR A 146 -3.88 1.13 -22.82
N MET A 147 -3.78 1.04 -21.50
CA MET A 147 -3.48 2.15 -20.59
C MET A 147 -2.30 1.73 -19.72
N ALA A 148 -1.17 2.45 -19.86
CA ALA A 148 0.09 2.09 -19.20
C ALA A 148 0.52 0.61 -19.44
N GLY A 149 0.30 0.11 -20.66
CA GLY A 149 0.63 -1.28 -21.04
C GLY A 149 -0.45 -2.33 -20.74
N GLU A 150 -1.45 -1.98 -19.93
CA GLU A 150 -2.54 -2.90 -19.56
C GLU A 150 -3.73 -2.80 -20.54
N PRO A 151 -4.32 -3.93 -20.99
CA PRO A 151 -5.48 -3.92 -21.88
C PRO A 151 -6.67 -3.15 -21.28
N VAL A 152 -7.33 -2.33 -22.10
CA VAL A 152 -8.54 -1.60 -21.68
C VAL A 152 -9.80 -2.05 -22.40
N VAL A 153 -10.91 -2.00 -21.67
CA VAL A 153 -12.25 -2.16 -22.23
C VAL A 153 -12.78 -0.78 -22.61
N VAL A 154 -13.24 -0.63 -23.85
CA VAL A 154 -13.67 0.65 -24.41
C VAL A 154 -15.20 0.65 -24.61
N PRO A 155 -15.97 1.48 -23.88
CA PRO A 155 -17.43 1.57 -24.01
C PRO A 155 -17.89 2.54 -25.13
N PHE A 156 -19.05 2.24 -25.71
CA PHE A 156 -19.69 3.00 -26.78
C PHE A 156 -21.21 3.00 -26.61
N SER A 157 -21.89 4.12 -26.81
CA SER A 157 -23.35 4.16 -26.93
C SER A 157 -23.85 3.68 -28.30
N ASP A 158 -23.04 3.83 -29.35
CA ASP A 158 -23.36 3.38 -30.71
C ASP A 158 -22.64 2.07 -31.09
N ALA A 159 -23.41 1.09 -31.58
CA ALA A 159 -22.90 -0.23 -31.95
C ALA A 159 -22.10 -0.21 -33.28
N GLY A 160 -22.38 0.74 -34.18
CA GLY A 160 -21.63 0.93 -35.42
C GLY A 160 -20.20 1.42 -35.11
N ASP A 161 -20.08 2.42 -34.25
CA ASP A 161 -18.81 2.96 -33.79
C ASP A 161 -17.98 1.92 -33.03
N ALA A 162 -18.62 1.13 -32.16
CA ALA A 162 -17.96 0.02 -31.48
C ALA A 162 -17.36 -0.99 -32.47
N ARG A 163 -18.11 -1.36 -33.52
CA ARG A 163 -17.63 -2.26 -34.58
C ARG A 163 -16.53 -1.64 -35.43
N ALA A 164 -16.63 -0.35 -35.74
CA ALA A 164 -15.60 0.38 -36.48
C ALA A 164 -14.28 0.42 -35.69
N PHE A 165 -14.34 0.74 -34.39
CA PHE A 165 -13.18 0.69 -33.51
C PHE A 165 -12.60 -0.72 -33.40
N ALA A 166 -13.43 -1.75 -33.21
CA ALA A 166 -12.97 -3.14 -33.18
C ALA A 166 -12.33 -3.57 -34.52
N GLY A 167 -12.84 -3.08 -35.66
CA GLY A 167 -12.24 -3.32 -36.97
C GLY A 167 -10.85 -2.69 -37.12
N ALA A 168 -10.66 -1.48 -36.60
CA ALA A 168 -9.38 -0.77 -36.67
C ALA A 168 -8.36 -1.25 -35.63
N CYS A 169 -8.81 -1.51 -34.40
CA CYS A 169 -7.98 -1.80 -33.24
C CYS A 169 -7.93 -3.28 -32.85
N GLY A 170 -8.70 -4.14 -33.54
CA GLY A 170 -8.93 -5.53 -33.14
C GLY A 170 -9.91 -5.62 -31.96
N GLY A 171 -10.16 -6.86 -31.53
CA GLY A 171 -11.06 -7.16 -30.41
C GLY A 171 -12.46 -7.55 -30.85
N ARG A 172 -13.36 -7.68 -29.88
CA ARG A 172 -14.76 -8.08 -30.09
C ARG A 172 -15.71 -7.15 -29.34
N VAL A 173 -16.89 -6.94 -29.91
CA VAL A 173 -17.97 -6.16 -29.29
C VAL A 173 -18.81 -7.09 -28.42
N VAL A 174 -19.11 -6.66 -27.20
CA VAL A 174 -19.97 -7.38 -26.24
C VAL A 174 -20.92 -6.42 -25.53
N ASP A 175 -22.05 -6.93 -25.07
CA ASP A 175 -22.92 -6.22 -24.12
C ASP A 175 -22.40 -6.35 -22.67
N TRP A 176 -23.02 -5.59 -21.77
CA TRP A 176 -22.67 -5.56 -20.35
C TRP A 176 -22.83 -6.91 -19.64
N GLU A 177 -23.89 -7.66 -19.96
CA GLU A 177 -24.16 -8.95 -19.31
C GLU A 177 -23.09 -9.99 -19.69
N THR A 178 -22.73 -10.03 -20.97
CA THR A 178 -21.67 -10.89 -21.49
C THR A 178 -20.31 -10.47 -20.94
N LEU A 179 -20.06 -9.17 -20.80
CA LEU A 179 -18.85 -8.66 -20.17
C LEU A 179 -18.74 -9.07 -18.70
N ARG A 180 -19.82 -8.98 -17.92
CA ARG A 180 -19.83 -9.39 -16.50
C ARG A 180 -19.73 -10.91 -16.30
N ARG A 181 -20.18 -11.72 -17.25
CA ARG A 181 -20.00 -13.19 -17.20
C ARG A 181 -18.54 -13.61 -17.38
N SER A 182 -17.74 -12.81 -18.08
CA SER A 182 -16.34 -13.09 -18.35
C SER A 182 -15.53 -11.78 -18.33
N PRO A 183 -15.40 -11.13 -17.16
CA PRO A 183 -14.70 -9.86 -17.07
C PRO A 183 -13.20 -10.07 -17.31
N PRO A 184 -12.48 -9.04 -17.78
CA PRO A 184 -11.03 -9.08 -17.81
C PRO A 184 -10.48 -9.37 -16.42
N ALA A 185 -9.40 -10.15 -16.36
CA ALA A 185 -8.74 -10.45 -15.10
C ALA A 185 -8.26 -9.16 -14.45
N VAL A 186 -8.45 -9.06 -13.14
CA VAL A 186 -7.95 -7.96 -12.32
C VAL A 186 -7.14 -8.61 -11.20
N PRO A 187 -5.96 -8.08 -10.84
CA PRO A 187 -5.18 -8.59 -9.72
C PRO A 187 -6.08 -8.74 -8.48
N ASN A 188 -5.91 -9.82 -7.74
CA ASN A 188 -6.69 -10.08 -6.52
C ASN A 188 -5.74 -10.23 -5.33
N VAL A 189 -6.21 -9.92 -4.13
CA VAL A 189 -5.36 -9.97 -2.92
C VAL A 189 -5.01 -11.42 -2.53
N ALA A 190 -5.82 -12.41 -2.90
CA ALA A 190 -5.52 -13.82 -2.62
C ALA A 190 -4.31 -14.32 -3.42
N SER A 191 -4.11 -13.82 -4.64
CA SER A 191 -2.91 -14.15 -5.43
C SER A 191 -1.65 -13.53 -4.85
N VAL A 192 -1.77 -12.37 -4.18
CA VAL A 192 -0.65 -11.75 -3.46
C VAL A 192 -0.25 -12.61 -2.28
N GLU A 193 -1.23 -13.05 -1.47
CA GLU A 193 -1.02 -13.97 -0.35
C GLU A 193 -0.36 -15.28 -0.79
N SER A 194 -0.86 -15.92 -1.86
CA SER A 194 -0.30 -17.19 -2.35
C SER A 194 1.09 -17.09 -2.98
N ASP A 195 1.52 -15.89 -3.41
CA ASP A 195 2.79 -15.67 -4.10
C ASP A 195 3.90 -15.14 -3.16
N ILE A 196 3.67 -15.03 -1.85
CA ILE A 196 4.70 -14.58 -0.89
C ILE A 196 5.96 -15.45 -0.98
N ASP A 197 5.81 -16.78 -0.90
CA ASP A 197 6.93 -17.72 -1.02
C ASP A 197 7.58 -17.64 -2.41
N GLY A 198 6.78 -17.39 -3.45
CA GLY A 198 7.25 -17.15 -4.81
C GLY A 198 8.15 -15.90 -4.90
N ARG A 199 7.77 -14.82 -4.23
CA ARG A 199 8.56 -13.57 -4.13
C ARG A 199 9.87 -13.80 -3.38
N HIS A 200 9.85 -14.50 -2.25
CA HIS A 200 11.06 -14.90 -1.54
C HIS A 200 11.98 -15.73 -2.43
N ALA A 201 11.47 -16.79 -3.08
CA ALA A 201 12.27 -17.65 -3.95
C ALA A 201 12.86 -16.91 -5.16
N ARG A 202 12.15 -15.92 -5.73
CA ARG A 202 12.68 -15.04 -6.77
C ARG A 202 13.82 -14.17 -6.26
N ALA A 203 13.68 -13.60 -5.06
CA ALA A 203 14.73 -12.82 -4.41
C ALA A 203 15.96 -13.69 -4.07
N ASP A 204 15.78 -14.90 -3.56
CA ASP A 204 16.86 -15.85 -3.26
C ASP A 204 17.67 -16.19 -4.50
N ARG A 205 17.00 -16.49 -5.63
CA ARG A 205 17.68 -16.76 -6.90
C ARG A 205 18.48 -15.55 -7.38
N ARG A 206 17.94 -14.34 -7.23
CA ARG A 206 18.61 -13.11 -7.63
C ARG A 206 19.83 -12.80 -6.74
N ALA A 207 19.71 -13.00 -5.44
CA ALA A 207 20.82 -12.88 -4.50
C ALA A 207 21.92 -13.92 -4.77
N ALA A 208 21.55 -15.19 -5.02
CA ALA A 208 22.51 -16.24 -5.37
C ALA A 208 23.23 -15.97 -6.71
N ALA A 209 22.51 -15.46 -7.72
CA ALA A 209 23.11 -15.06 -8.98
C ALA A 209 24.12 -13.90 -8.78
N ALA A 210 23.74 -12.88 -8.01
CA ALA A 210 24.62 -11.76 -7.68
C ALA A 210 25.86 -12.20 -6.88
N ALA A 211 25.71 -13.17 -5.97
CA ALA A 211 26.81 -13.72 -5.18
C ALA A 211 27.91 -14.36 -6.04
N SER A 212 27.58 -14.92 -7.21
CA SER A 212 28.58 -15.50 -8.13
C SER A 212 29.60 -14.47 -8.65
N LEU A 213 29.27 -13.17 -8.63
CA LEU A 213 30.21 -12.09 -8.97
C LEU A 213 31.39 -12.07 -8.00
N LEU A 214 31.22 -12.55 -6.77
CA LEU A 214 32.26 -12.61 -5.77
C LEU A 214 33.31 -13.71 -6.05
N ASP A 215 33.00 -14.70 -6.89
CA ASP A 215 33.89 -15.84 -7.16
C ASP A 215 34.93 -15.55 -8.26
N ARG A 216 34.91 -14.37 -8.86
CA ARG A 216 35.84 -13.95 -9.92
C ARG A 216 37.30 -13.98 -9.43
N GLU A 217 38.19 -14.48 -10.29
CA GLU A 217 39.62 -14.56 -10.01
C GLU A 217 40.24 -13.17 -9.73
N ALA A 218 41.11 -13.08 -8.72
CA ALA A 218 41.84 -11.87 -8.40
C ALA A 218 42.94 -11.60 -9.45
N SER A 219 42.85 -10.46 -10.14
CA SER A 219 43.79 -10.09 -11.21
C SER A 219 44.75 -8.97 -10.82
N VAL A 220 44.27 -7.99 -10.05
CA VAL A 220 45.02 -6.78 -9.69
C VAL A 220 44.87 -6.51 -8.20
N VAL A 221 45.99 -6.21 -7.53
CA VAL A 221 46.07 -5.85 -6.12
C VAL A 221 46.58 -4.42 -6.00
N VAL A 222 45.79 -3.56 -5.35
CA VAL A 222 46.15 -2.15 -5.10
C VAL A 222 47.43 -2.06 -4.25
N GLY A 223 48.33 -1.16 -4.61
CA GLY A 223 49.66 -0.96 -4.03
C GLY A 223 50.74 -1.90 -4.58
N ARG A 224 50.38 -3.09 -5.07
CA ARG A 224 51.33 -4.04 -5.69
C ARG A 224 51.40 -3.84 -7.20
N ASP A 225 50.25 -3.84 -7.87
CA ASP A 225 50.15 -3.83 -9.33
C ASP A 225 49.79 -2.45 -9.88
N ALA A 226 49.13 -1.63 -9.07
CA ALA A 226 48.74 -0.25 -9.38
C ALA A 226 48.73 0.62 -8.12
N PRO A 227 49.06 1.92 -8.20
CA PRO A 227 49.25 2.77 -7.02
C PRO A 227 47.96 3.18 -6.30
N THR A 228 46.82 3.19 -7.00
CA THR A 228 45.50 3.61 -6.46
C THR A 228 44.42 2.60 -6.83
N ILE A 229 43.25 2.68 -6.20
CA ILE A 229 42.10 1.82 -6.53
C ILE A 229 41.63 2.12 -7.95
N ASP A 230 41.50 3.40 -8.33
CA ASP A 230 41.05 3.77 -9.67
C ASP A 230 42.01 3.26 -10.77
N ALA A 231 43.32 3.36 -10.54
CA ALA A 231 44.33 2.80 -11.44
C ALA A 231 44.26 1.26 -11.52
N ALA A 232 43.97 0.58 -10.40
CA ALA A 232 43.79 -0.86 -10.38
C ALA A 232 42.54 -1.30 -11.15
N VAL A 233 41.43 -0.58 -10.99
CA VAL A 233 40.19 -0.76 -11.75
C VAL A 233 40.42 -0.56 -13.25
N ALA A 234 41.19 0.47 -13.63
CA ALA A 234 41.57 0.73 -15.01
C ALA A 234 42.44 -0.41 -15.59
N ALA A 235 43.39 -0.95 -14.82
CA ALA A 235 44.31 -2.00 -15.25
C ALA A 235 43.67 -3.41 -15.28
N ALA A 236 42.71 -3.69 -14.40
CA ALA A 236 42.11 -5.02 -14.29
C ALA A 236 41.38 -5.44 -15.58
N PRO A 237 41.53 -6.71 -16.05
CA PRO A 237 40.69 -7.25 -17.11
C PRO A 237 39.21 -7.30 -16.68
N PRO A 238 38.25 -7.15 -17.60
CA PRO A 238 36.84 -7.40 -17.30
C PRO A 238 36.60 -8.79 -16.70
N ASN A 239 35.56 -8.91 -15.88
CA ASN A 239 35.15 -10.13 -15.17
C ASN A 239 36.21 -10.70 -14.21
N THR A 240 37.08 -9.86 -13.68
CA THR A 240 38.06 -10.23 -12.64
C THR A 240 37.84 -9.42 -11.36
N THR A 241 38.57 -9.76 -10.30
CA THR A 241 38.52 -9.07 -9.02
C THR A 241 39.72 -8.13 -8.85
N VAL A 242 39.43 -6.87 -8.49
CA VAL A 242 40.40 -5.93 -7.91
C VAL A 242 40.37 -6.10 -6.40
N VAL A 243 41.51 -6.46 -5.82
CA VAL A 243 41.67 -6.61 -4.37
C VAL A 243 42.27 -5.34 -3.79
N VAL A 244 41.57 -4.73 -2.83
CA VAL A 244 42.01 -3.56 -2.09
C VAL A 244 42.48 -4.01 -0.69
N PRO A 245 43.79 -4.03 -0.41
CA PRO A 245 44.31 -4.38 0.90
C PRO A 245 43.86 -3.41 2.01
N PRO A 246 44.05 -3.76 3.29
CA PRO A 246 43.76 -2.85 4.40
C PRO A 246 44.50 -1.51 4.24
N GLY A 247 43.77 -0.41 4.40
CA GLY A 247 44.31 0.94 4.22
C GLY A 247 43.21 1.99 4.11
N THR A 248 43.60 3.26 4.10
CA THR A 248 42.73 4.39 3.77
C THR A 248 43.16 4.99 2.45
N TYR A 249 42.22 5.10 1.51
CA TYR A 249 42.46 5.52 0.14
C TYR A 249 41.67 6.82 -0.12
N PRO A 250 42.35 7.98 -0.20
CA PRO A 250 41.70 9.26 -0.44
C PRO A 250 41.42 9.44 -1.95
N GLU A 251 40.38 8.77 -2.44
CA GLU A 251 40.03 8.76 -3.85
C GLU A 251 38.53 8.53 -4.06
N ARG A 252 38.08 8.79 -5.28
CA ARG A 252 36.77 8.39 -5.80
C ARG A 252 37.02 7.46 -6.97
N VAL A 253 36.21 6.41 -7.07
CA VAL A 253 36.48 5.29 -7.98
C VAL A 253 35.36 5.19 -9.01
N THR A 254 35.72 5.15 -10.29
CA THR A 254 34.75 4.90 -11.37
C THR A 254 34.93 3.47 -11.90
N VAL A 255 33.91 2.63 -11.74
CA VAL A 255 33.92 1.25 -12.23
C VAL A 255 33.23 1.18 -13.60
N ALA A 256 34.01 1.33 -14.66
CA ALA A 256 33.52 1.42 -16.04
C ALA A 256 33.59 0.10 -16.85
N LYS A 257 33.85 -1.02 -16.18
CA LYS A 257 33.84 -2.37 -16.79
C LYS A 257 33.30 -3.40 -15.79
N PRO A 258 32.73 -4.53 -16.24
CA PRO A 258 32.29 -5.60 -15.34
C PRO A 258 33.47 -6.09 -14.51
N LEU A 259 33.42 -5.97 -13.18
CA LEU A 259 34.46 -6.44 -12.27
C LEU A 259 33.93 -6.55 -10.84
N THR A 260 34.74 -7.16 -9.98
CA THR A 260 34.48 -7.18 -8.53
C THR A 260 35.51 -6.32 -7.82
N LEU A 261 35.06 -5.28 -7.13
CA LEU A 261 35.87 -4.45 -6.26
C LEU A 261 35.75 -5.00 -4.83
N ARG A 262 36.81 -5.66 -4.35
CA ARG A 262 36.83 -6.36 -3.07
C ARG A 262 37.82 -5.71 -2.11
N GLY A 263 37.31 -5.08 -1.08
CA GLY A 263 38.08 -4.64 0.08
C GLY A 263 38.40 -5.78 1.04
N ARG A 264 39.53 -5.66 1.73
CA ARG A 264 39.89 -6.45 2.90
C ARG A 264 40.10 -5.49 4.05
N ASN A 265 39.02 -5.02 4.67
CA ASN A 265 39.08 -3.97 5.69
C ASN A 265 39.72 -2.67 5.17
N ALA A 266 39.35 -2.28 3.96
CA ALA A 266 39.83 -1.06 3.30
C ALA A 266 38.79 0.05 3.44
N THR A 267 39.26 1.28 3.64
CA THR A 267 38.43 2.48 3.69
C THR A 267 38.69 3.35 2.46
N ILE A 268 37.63 3.69 1.72
CA ILE A 268 37.68 4.71 0.67
C ILE A 268 37.13 6.02 1.27
N ASP A 269 37.93 7.09 1.19
CA ASP A 269 37.59 8.41 1.67
C ASP A 269 37.40 9.36 0.48
N GLY A 270 36.13 9.69 0.19
CA GLY A 270 35.76 10.54 -0.94
C GLY A 270 36.08 12.03 -0.75
N GLY A 271 36.58 12.44 0.42
CA GLY A 271 37.00 13.82 0.69
C GLY A 271 35.84 14.81 0.94
N GLY A 272 34.60 14.33 1.04
CA GLY A 272 33.41 15.14 1.26
C GLY A 272 32.81 15.73 -0.02
N GLU A 273 33.18 15.21 -1.19
CA GLU A 273 32.72 15.72 -2.48
C GLU A 273 32.18 14.62 -3.39
N GLY A 274 30.92 14.74 -3.81
CA GLY A 274 30.34 13.85 -4.80
C GLY A 274 30.10 12.42 -4.31
N THR A 275 29.83 11.54 -5.27
CA THR A 275 29.73 10.09 -5.06
C THR A 275 31.12 9.44 -4.96
N VAL A 276 31.28 8.47 -4.04
CA VAL A 276 32.58 7.83 -3.79
C VAL A 276 32.88 6.69 -4.76
N ILE A 277 31.92 5.79 -4.98
CA ILE A 277 32.02 4.71 -5.98
C ILE A 277 30.92 4.90 -7.02
N ASP A 278 31.31 5.22 -8.25
CA ASP A 278 30.40 5.39 -9.39
C ASP A 278 30.48 4.16 -10.32
N VAL A 279 29.41 3.37 -10.34
CA VAL A 279 29.30 2.15 -11.14
C VAL A 279 28.66 2.47 -12.49
N ARG A 280 29.44 2.28 -13.56
CA ARG A 280 29.08 2.60 -14.96
C ARG A 280 29.11 1.38 -15.90
N ALA A 281 29.17 0.18 -15.34
CA ALA A 281 29.13 -1.06 -16.11
C ALA A 281 28.22 -2.09 -15.46
N ASP A 282 27.74 -3.01 -16.29
CA ASP A 282 26.96 -4.17 -15.87
C ASP A 282 27.81 -5.15 -15.04
N ASP A 283 27.12 -5.97 -14.23
CA ASP A 283 27.69 -7.09 -13.48
C ASP A 283 28.86 -6.67 -12.59
N VAL A 284 28.75 -5.53 -11.91
CA VAL A 284 29.74 -5.03 -10.95
C VAL A 284 29.37 -5.45 -9.53
N ALA A 285 30.34 -6.00 -8.80
CA ALA A 285 30.20 -6.24 -7.36
C ALA A 285 31.12 -5.32 -6.55
N VAL A 286 30.60 -4.75 -5.46
CA VAL A 286 31.32 -3.93 -4.49
C VAL A 286 31.19 -4.60 -3.13
N THR A 287 32.30 -4.96 -2.51
CA THR A 287 32.27 -5.73 -1.25
C THR A 287 33.44 -5.51 -0.31
N GLY A 288 33.21 -5.68 1.00
CA GLY A 288 34.25 -5.68 2.04
C GLY A 288 34.89 -4.31 2.27
N LEU A 289 34.14 -3.23 2.04
CA LEU A 289 34.64 -1.86 2.04
C LEU A 289 33.95 -1.01 3.10
N THR A 290 34.71 -0.09 3.68
CA THR A 290 34.17 1.07 4.41
C THR A 290 34.26 2.29 3.52
N ILE A 291 33.19 3.07 3.42
CA ILE A 291 33.10 4.27 2.60
C ILE A 291 32.78 5.44 3.51
N ARG A 292 33.56 6.52 3.41
CA ARG A 292 33.34 7.77 4.13
C ARG A 292 33.67 8.97 3.24
N GLY A 293 33.38 10.17 3.72
CA GLY A 293 33.64 11.39 2.94
C GLY A 293 32.78 11.44 1.67
N VAL A 294 31.54 10.94 1.74
CA VAL A 294 30.54 11.17 0.69
C VAL A 294 30.18 12.66 0.68
N GLY A 295 29.93 13.22 -0.49
CA GLY A 295 29.38 14.57 -0.61
C GLY A 295 28.01 14.74 0.05
N ASN A 296 27.56 15.99 0.16
CA ASN A 296 26.33 16.34 0.87
C ASN A 296 25.15 16.67 -0.07
N ALA A 297 25.29 16.53 -1.38
CA ALA A 297 24.20 16.82 -2.29
C ALA A 297 23.09 15.78 -2.13
N THR A 298 21.87 16.21 -1.79
CA THR A 298 20.72 15.30 -1.64
C THR A 298 19.76 15.34 -2.82
N ARG A 299 20.02 16.20 -3.81
CA ARG A 299 19.16 16.48 -4.98
C ARG A 299 20.00 17.04 -6.11
N ALA A 300 19.42 17.04 -7.31
CA ALA A 300 20.02 17.66 -8.48
C ALA A 300 20.39 19.12 -8.23
N GLU A 301 21.60 19.51 -8.63
CA GLU A 301 22.08 20.89 -8.55
C GLU A 301 21.32 21.81 -9.53
N ASN A 302 20.92 21.26 -10.69
CA ASN A 302 20.20 21.99 -11.74
C ASN A 302 18.86 21.30 -12.03
N VAL A 303 17.77 21.89 -11.53
CA VAL A 303 16.41 21.44 -11.81
C VAL A 303 16.05 21.87 -13.23
N SER A 304 15.87 20.92 -14.15
CA SER A 304 15.36 21.22 -15.49
C SER A 304 13.84 21.19 -15.50
N GLU A 305 13.21 22.21 -16.09
CA GLU A 305 11.78 22.16 -16.42
C GLU A 305 11.58 21.10 -17.51
N SER A 306 10.92 20.00 -17.14
CA SER A 306 10.60 18.90 -18.03
C SER A 306 9.09 18.71 -18.07
N GLY A 307 8.55 18.38 -19.25
CA GLY A 307 7.15 17.92 -19.40
C GLY A 307 6.91 16.50 -18.88
N ASP A 308 7.97 15.79 -18.47
CA ASP A 308 7.89 14.51 -17.78
C ASP A 308 7.47 14.73 -16.32
N TRP A 309 6.29 14.24 -15.96
CA TRP A 309 5.73 14.37 -14.60
C TRP A 309 6.63 13.74 -13.53
N ASP A 310 7.48 12.78 -13.92
CA ASP A 310 8.37 12.05 -13.01
C ASP A 310 9.68 12.80 -12.74
N ALA A 311 10.05 13.74 -13.62
CA ALA A 311 11.33 14.44 -13.55
C ALA A 311 11.55 15.22 -12.24
N PRO A 312 10.57 15.95 -11.66
CA PRO A 312 10.75 16.62 -10.38
C PRO A 312 11.06 15.66 -9.24
N ILE A 313 10.48 14.46 -9.25
CA ILE A 313 10.74 13.43 -8.23
C ILE A 313 12.14 12.86 -8.42
N ARG A 314 12.52 12.53 -9.66
CA ARG A 314 13.87 12.05 -9.99
C ARG A 314 14.94 13.09 -9.63
N GLN A 315 14.73 14.37 -9.90
CA GLN A 315 15.69 15.43 -9.56
C GLN A 315 15.73 15.68 -8.04
N GLY A 316 14.58 15.64 -7.38
CA GLY A 316 14.47 15.89 -5.94
C GLY A 316 14.99 14.77 -5.05
N TYR A 317 14.95 13.52 -5.55
CA TYR A 317 15.27 12.34 -4.75
C TYR A 317 16.27 11.36 -5.38
N GLY A 318 16.47 11.44 -6.70
CA GLY A 318 17.18 10.45 -7.51
C GLY A 318 18.56 10.87 -8.01
N GLU A 319 19.02 12.08 -7.64
CA GLU A 319 20.20 12.75 -8.20
C GLU A 319 21.08 13.39 -7.10
N GLY A 320 21.23 12.70 -5.98
CA GLY A 320 22.14 13.08 -4.90
C GLY A 320 23.45 12.28 -4.90
N ASP A 321 24.37 12.65 -4.02
CA ASP A 321 25.60 11.94 -3.75
C ASP A 321 25.34 10.61 -3.03
N ALA A 322 26.22 9.63 -3.24
CA ALA A 322 26.13 8.32 -2.62
C ALA A 322 27.49 7.73 -2.24
N GLY A 323 27.50 6.82 -1.27
CA GLY A 323 28.64 5.94 -1.05
C GLY A 323 28.89 5.06 -2.27
N VAL A 324 27.83 4.42 -2.78
CA VAL A 324 27.83 3.68 -4.05
C VAL A 324 26.66 4.14 -4.91
N ALA A 325 26.91 4.58 -6.14
CA ALA A 325 25.88 4.89 -7.12
C ALA A 325 25.98 3.97 -8.33
N ALA A 326 24.83 3.54 -8.85
CA ALA A 326 24.71 2.85 -10.13
C ALA A 326 23.49 3.41 -10.89
N VAL A 327 23.70 3.76 -12.16
CA VAL A 327 22.67 4.39 -12.99
C VAL A 327 22.67 3.77 -14.38
N ASN A 328 21.52 3.25 -14.83
CA ASN A 328 21.30 2.67 -16.16
C ASN A 328 22.32 1.56 -16.51
N VAL A 329 22.60 0.70 -15.53
CA VAL A 329 23.44 -0.50 -15.63
C VAL A 329 22.65 -1.67 -15.03
N SER A 330 23.12 -2.90 -15.12
CA SER A 330 22.44 -4.08 -14.62
C SER A 330 23.33 -4.93 -13.72
N GLY A 331 22.73 -5.75 -12.85
CA GLY A 331 23.48 -6.75 -12.07
C GLY A 331 24.43 -6.18 -11.03
N THR A 332 24.22 -4.95 -10.53
CA THR A 332 25.04 -4.37 -9.45
C THR A 332 24.83 -5.11 -8.13
N TYR A 333 25.90 -5.60 -7.52
CA TYR A 333 25.86 -6.26 -6.22
C TYR A 333 26.64 -5.46 -5.17
N VAL A 334 25.94 -4.95 -4.16
CA VAL A 334 26.58 -4.30 -3.00
C VAL A 334 26.45 -5.24 -1.81
N HIS A 335 27.58 -5.74 -1.31
CA HIS A 335 27.60 -6.78 -0.28
C HIS A 335 28.66 -6.54 0.78
N ASP A 336 28.31 -6.58 2.07
CA ASP A 336 29.27 -6.36 3.16
C ASP A 336 30.01 -5.02 3.01
N VAL A 337 29.23 -3.94 2.93
CA VAL A 337 29.73 -2.56 2.76
C VAL A 337 29.24 -1.72 3.92
N THR A 338 30.12 -0.93 4.52
CA THR A 338 29.78 0.08 5.51
C THR A 338 29.89 1.47 4.90
N VAL A 339 28.87 2.32 5.04
CA VAL A 339 28.86 3.70 4.53
C VAL A 339 28.57 4.68 5.65
N HIS A 340 29.44 5.68 5.82
CA HIS A 340 29.22 6.84 6.68
C HIS A 340 28.92 8.06 5.80
N THR A 341 27.70 8.59 5.88
CA THR A 341 27.24 9.59 4.90
C THR A 341 26.10 10.47 5.43
N PRO A 342 26.11 11.78 5.15
CA PRO A 342 24.90 12.61 5.29
C PRO A 342 23.96 12.50 4.07
N ALA A 343 24.40 11.90 2.97
CA ALA A 343 23.64 11.75 1.72
C ALA A 343 23.12 10.31 1.55
N ASN A 344 23.16 9.73 0.33
CA ASN A 344 22.74 8.34 0.12
C ASN A 344 23.82 7.36 0.60
N GLY A 345 23.40 6.24 1.19
CA GLY A 345 24.27 5.07 1.34
C GLY A 345 24.51 4.42 -0.03
N VAL A 346 23.44 3.92 -0.64
CA VAL A 346 23.42 3.32 -1.98
C VAL A 346 22.34 3.97 -2.84
N LEU A 347 22.70 4.37 -4.06
CA LEU A 347 21.83 4.94 -5.07
C LEU A 347 21.72 4.01 -6.28
N LEU A 348 20.51 3.56 -6.61
CA LEU A 348 20.22 2.68 -7.74
C LEU A 348 19.13 3.30 -8.62
N ARG A 349 19.45 3.68 -9.85
CA ARG A 349 18.44 4.23 -10.78
C ARG A 349 18.46 3.50 -12.11
N GLY A 350 17.36 2.83 -12.45
CA GLY A 350 17.31 2.03 -13.68
C GLY A 350 18.29 0.85 -13.62
N VAL A 351 18.37 0.16 -12.46
CA VAL A 351 19.32 -0.93 -12.23
C VAL A 351 18.63 -2.28 -12.04
N PRO A 352 18.23 -2.97 -13.13
CA PRO A 352 17.65 -4.30 -13.02
C PRO A 352 18.69 -5.28 -12.46
N SER A 353 18.21 -6.37 -11.86
CA SER A 353 19.06 -7.41 -11.24
C SER A 353 19.95 -6.95 -10.06
N ALA A 354 19.96 -5.68 -9.65
CA ALA A 354 20.65 -5.21 -8.46
C ALA A 354 20.26 -5.94 -7.14
N VAL A 355 21.25 -6.17 -6.30
CA VAL A 355 21.09 -6.73 -4.95
C VAL A 355 21.93 -5.92 -3.97
N VAL A 356 21.34 -5.57 -2.84
CA VAL A 356 22.00 -4.95 -1.70
C VAL A 356 21.83 -5.91 -0.52
N SER A 357 22.93 -6.39 0.03
CA SER A 357 22.94 -7.35 1.14
C SER A 357 24.00 -7.00 2.15
N ASP A 358 23.73 -7.21 3.44
CA ASP A 358 24.73 -6.99 4.50
C ASP A 358 25.34 -5.58 4.44
N LEU A 359 24.52 -4.59 4.05
CA LEU A 359 24.89 -3.18 4.02
C LEU A 359 24.74 -2.61 5.43
N ARG A 360 25.70 -1.81 5.85
CA ARG A 360 25.60 -0.96 7.04
C ARG A 360 25.70 0.50 6.65
N VAL A 361 24.68 1.30 6.96
CA VAL A 361 24.71 2.75 6.75
C VAL A 361 24.58 3.45 8.09
N GLU A 362 25.52 4.34 8.38
CA GLU A 362 25.45 5.28 9.49
C GLU A 362 25.21 6.68 8.90
N GLY A 363 23.95 7.11 8.98
CA GLY A 363 23.46 8.39 8.47
C GLY A 363 23.64 9.55 9.45
N ALA A 364 23.15 10.73 9.08
CA ALA A 364 23.03 11.85 10.01
C ALA A 364 22.07 11.52 11.16
N ALA A 365 22.34 12.01 12.37
CA ALA A 365 21.48 11.77 13.54
C ALA A 365 20.08 12.37 13.35
N GLU A 366 20.01 13.59 12.82
CA GLU A 366 18.74 14.24 12.48
C GLU A 366 18.33 13.89 11.05
N TRP A 367 17.10 13.40 10.87
CA TRP A 367 16.62 12.93 9.57
C TRP A 367 16.56 14.03 8.50
N LEU A 368 16.43 15.30 8.91
CA LEU A 368 16.41 16.47 8.02
C LEU A 368 17.78 16.76 7.41
N ASP A 369 18.85 16.51 8.17
CA ASP A 369 20.24 16.71 7.77
C ASP A 369 20.79 15.54 6.96
N GLY A 370 20.05 14.42 6.94
CA GLY A 370 20.38 13.21 6.23
C GLY A 370 19.58 12.96 4.96
N PHE A 371 19.92 11.83 4.32
CA PHE A 371 19.18 11.31 3.17
C PHE A 371 19.00 9.79 3.26
N MET A 372 18.89 9.06 2.15
CA MET A 372 18.39 7.68 2.15
C MET A 372 19.49 6.63 2.40
N GLY A 373 19.21 5.60 3.19
CA GLY A 373 20.11 4.46 3.32
C GLY A 373 20.30 3.73 1.99
N VAL A 374 19.20 3.28 1.41
CA VAL A 374 19.12 2.77 0.04
C VAL A 374 18.02 3.51 -0.71
N MET A 375 18.35 4.04 -1.87
CA MET A 375 17.41 4.68 -2.78
C MET A 375 17.38 3.90 -4.09
N ALA A 376 16.21 3.38 -4.47
CA ALA A 376 16.02 2.66 -5.72
C ALA A 376 14.87 3.25 -6.55
N MET A 377 15.13 3.51 -7.84
CA MET A 377 14.11 3.97 -8.80
C MET A 377 14.03 3.11 -10.05
N HIS A 378 12.80 2.98 -10.56
CA HIS A 378 12.42 2.44 -11.88
C HIS A 378 12.61 0.95 -12.11
N GLU A 379 13.39 0.24 -11.29
CA GLU A 379 13.65 -1.20 -11.46
C GLU A 379 13.50 -1.95 -10.13
N PRO A 380 13.01 -3.21 -10.12
CA PRO A 380 12.97 -4.03 -8.92
C PRO A 380 14.36 -4.19 -8.36
N VAL A 381 14.51 -4.18 -7.03
CA VAL A 381 15.74 -4.52 -6.31
C VAL A 381 15.51 -5.56 -5.22
N VAL A 382 16.58 -6.16 -4.70
CA VAL A 382 16.54 -6.93 -3.45
C VAL A 382 17.40 -6.20 -2.43
N VAL A 383 16.81 -5.83 -1.29
CA VAL A 383 17.52 -5.24 -0.13
C VAL A 383 17.32 -6.16 1.06
N GLN A 384 18.40 -6.76 1.55
CA GLN A 384 18.30 -7.76 2.61
C GLN A 384 19.42 -7.72 3.65
N ASN A 385 19.15 -8.24 4.84
CA ASN A 385 20.13 -8.45 5.92
C ASN A 385 20.95 -7.18 6.25
N SER A 386 20.38 -6.00 6.02
CA SER A 386 21.09 -4.73 6.10
C SER A 386 20.64 -3.93 7.33
N ARG A 387 21.52 -3.05 7.82
CA ARG A 387 21.23 -2.14 8.92
C ARG A 387 21.44 -0.70 8.49
N VAL A 388 20.42 0.14 8.68
CA VAL A 388 20.52 1.57 8.45
C VAL A 388 20.17 2.27 9.76
N THR A 389 21.07 3.11 10.26
CA THR A 389 20.87 3.96 11.44
C THR A 389 20.88 5.42 11.00
N GLY A 390 19.94 6.22 11.48
CA GLY A 390 19.85 7.64 11.14
C GLY A 390 19.58 7.88 9.66
N GLY A 391 19.67 9.14 9.26
CA GLY A 391 19.32 9.61 7.93
C GLY A 391 17.81 9.84 7.78
N ARG A 392 17.39 10.16 6.55
CA ARG A 392 16.00 10.47 6.23
C ARG A 392 15.13 9.21 6.20
N ASP A 393 15.38 8.32 5.26
CA ASP A 393 14.60 7.09 5.09
C ASP A 393 15.56 5.89 4.98
N GLY A 394 15.20 4.74 5.56
CA GLY A 394 15.99 3.52 5.50
C GLY A 394 16.11 2.99 4.07
N VAL A 395 14.96 2.61 3.49
CA VAL A 395 14.84 2.24 2.06
C VAL A 395 13.74 3.09 1.41
N TYR A 396 14.11 3.84 0.38
CA TYR A 396 13.18 4.58 -0.47
C TYR A 396 13.05 3.92 -1.84
N LEU A 397 11.80 3.67 -2.26
CA LEU A 397 11.46 3.06 -3.55
C LEU A 397 10.58 3.99 -4.37
N HIS A 398 10.92 4.16 -5.64
CA HIS A 398 10.11 4.92 -6.58
C HIS A 398 9.93 4.19 -7.91
N ARG A 399 8.70 3.78 -8.23
CA ARG A 399 8.39 2.98 -9.44
C ARG A 399 9.27 1.73 -9.57
N ALA A 400 9.67 1.14 -8.44
CA ALA A 400 10.57 -0.01 -8.35
C ALA A 400 9.77 -1.31 -8.11
N HIS A 401 8.81 -1.59 -9.00
CA HIS A 401 7.82 -2.66 -8.82
C HIS A 401 8.48 -4.03 -8.65
N GLY A 402 7.91 -4.90 -7.80
CA GLY A 402 8.46 -6.24 -7.59
C GLY A 402 9.67 -6.30 -6.66
N THR A 403 10.06 -5.17 -6.04
CA THR A 403 11.15 -5.11 -5.07
C THR A 403 10.88 -5.95 -3.83
N VAL A 404 11.94 -6.56 -3.30
CA VAL A 404 11.92 -7.28 -2.01
C VAL A 404 12.82 -6.56 -1.00
N VAL A 405 12.23 -6.16 0.14
CA VAL A 405 12.93 -5.59 1.29
C VAL A 405 12.70 -6.52 2.47
N ARG A 406 13.73 -7.28 2.89
CA ARG A 406 13.56 -8.28 3.96
C ARG A 406 14.70 -8.39 4.96
N ASN A 407 14.39 -8.80 6.19
CA ASN A 407 15.40 -9.04 7.23
C ASN A 407 16.32 -7.83 7.51
N ASN A 408 15.83 -6.61 7.30
CA ASN A 408 16.62 -5.41 7.55
C ASN A 408 16.29 -4.82 8.93
N THR A 409 17.22 -4.05 9.48
CA THR A 409 17.04 -3.29 10.71
C THR A 409 17.14 -1.79 10.43
N PHE A 410 16.10 -1.05 10.80
CA PHE A 410 15.95 0.40 10.60
C PHE A 410 15.83 1.09 11.96
N LEU A 411 16.76 2.02 12.24
CA LEU A 411 16.85 2.73 13.52
C LEU A 411 16.88 4.23 13.29
N ASP A 412 16.00 4.94 14.01
CA ASP A 412 16.07 6.39 14.20
C ASP A 412 16.05 7.19 12.88
N GLN A 413 15.17 6.80 11.95
CA GLN A 413 14.89 7.55 10.71
C GLN A 413 13.50 8.17 10.73
N ARG A 414 13.17 8.98 9.72
CA ARG A 414 11.79 9.37 9.46
C ARG A 414 10.96 8.15 9.07
N PHE A 415 11.42 7.40 8.08
CA PHE A 415 10.77 6.18 7.62
C PHE A 415 11.73 5.01 7.54
N GLY A 416 11.31 3.82 7.99
CA GLY A 416 12.09 2.59 7.77
C GLY A 416 12.05 2.19 6.29
N VAL A 417 10.83 1.97 5.77
CA VAL A 417 10.60 1.65 4.35
C VAL A 417 9.55 2.60 3.75
N HIS A 418 9.89 3.27 2.67
CA HIS A 418 9.07 4.29 2.00
C HIS A 418 8.84 3.97 0.52
N LEU A 419 7.58 3.68 0.17
CA LEU A 419 7.16 3.38 -1.20
C LEU A 419 6.41 4.55 -1.84
N MET A 420 6.95 5.02 -2.96
CA MET A 420 6.33 5.95 -3.89
C MET A 420 6.09 5.24 -5.22
N TYR A 421 4.86 5.31 -5.71
CA TYR A 421 4.39 4.74 -6.97
C TYR A 421 4.80 3.27 -7.19
N THR A 422 4.99 2.50 -6.13
CA THR A 422 5.62 1.17 -6.20
C THR A 422 4.66 0.05 -5.78
N SER A 423 4.41 -0.87 -6.71
CA SER A 423 3.47 -2.00 -6.58
C SER A 423 4.21 -3.34 -6.52
N GLU A 424 3.49 -4.41 -6.16
CA GLU A 424 4.00 -5.79 -6.21
C GLU A 424 5.22 -6.08 -5.32
N THR A 425 5.45 -5.26 -4.31
CA THR A 425 6.60 -5.40 -3.39
C THR A 425 6.36 -6.44 -2.31
N LEU A 426 7.45 -6.99 -1.78
CA LEU A 426 7.44 -7.77 -0.55
C LEU A 426 8.29 -7.03 0.50
N ILE A 427 7.64 -6.60 1.57
CA ILE A 427 8.26 -5.99 2.75
C ILE A 427 8.10 -7.01 3.88
N ALA A 428 9.15 -7.77 4.16
CA ALA A 428 9.07 -8.96 5.01
C ALA A 428 10.08 -8.97 6.16
N ASP A 429 9.64 -9.29 7.36
CA ASP A 429 10.53 -9.62 8.49
C ASP A 429 11.56 -8.53 8.80
N ASN A 430 11.22 -7.26 8.57
CA ASN A 430 12.07 -6.13 8.92
C ASN A 430 11.77 -5.66 10.35
N VAL A 431 12.81 -5.12 10.97
CA VAL A 431 12.77 -4.54 12.32
C VAL A 431 12.90 -3.03 12.19
N ALA A 432 11.92 -2.28 12.68
CA ALA A 432 11.99 -0.82 12.75
C ALA A 432 11.83 -0.34 14.19
N ARG A 433 12.74 0.55 14.64
CA ARG A 433 12.71 1.16 15.98
C ARG A 433 12.93 2.67 15.87
N GLY A 434 12.27 3.44 16.73
CA GLY A 434 12.56 4.86 16.92
C GLY A 434 12.21 5.73 15.71
N GLN A 435 11.25 5.31 14.88
CA GLN A 435 10.96 6.05 13.65
C GLN A 435 10.16 7.32 13.96
N GLU A 436 10.71 8.47 13.58
CA GLU A 436 10.13 9.81 13.79
C GLU A 436 8.80 10.00 13.04
N ALA A 437 8.50 9.18 12.02
CA ALA A 437 7.22 9.25 11.32
C ALA A 437 6.56 7.90 11.07
N SER A 438 7.24 6.91 10.47
CA SER A 438 6.65 5.57 10.30
C SER A 438 7.63 4.43 10.09
N GLY A 439 7.36 3.25 10.64
CA GLY A 439 8.10 2.02 10.27
C GLY A 439 8.01 1.68 8.78
N VAL A 440 6.79 1.56 8.26
CA VAL A 440 6.52 1.29 6.83
C VAL A 440 5.46 2.25 6.31
N VAL A 441 5.74 2.93 5.19
CA VAL A 441 4.78 3.83 4.54
C VAL A 441 4.64 3.53 3.05
N VAL A 442 3.39 3.35 2.61
CA VAL A 442 3.03 3.08 1.22
C VAL A 442 2.11 4.19 0.70
N MET A 443 2.59 4.96 -0.27
CA MET A 443 1.91 6.15 -0.77
C MET A 443 1.59 6.05 -2.26
N THR A 444 0.76 6.97 -2.78
CA THR A 444 0.47 7.16 -4.22
C THR A 444 -0.22 5.99 -4.93
N ARG A 445 -1.14 5.35 -4.19
CA ARG A 445 -2.09 4.34 -4.70
C ARG A 445 -1.49 3.10 -5.44
N PRO A 446 -0.43 2.44 -4.95
CA PRO A 446 0.06 1.22 -5.57
C PRO A 446 -0.90 0.04 -5.33
N THR A 447 -0.58 -1.11 -5.92
CA THR A 447 -1.38 -2.32 -5.75
C THR A 447 -0.52 -3.53 -5.41
N ALA A 448 -1.14 -4.57 -4.84
CA ALA A 448 -0.56 -5.91 -4.74
C ALA A 448 0.75 -6.00 -3.90
N ASN A 449 0.91 -5.13 -2.91
CA ASN A 449 2.04 -5.17 -1.98
C ASN A 449 1.78 -6.18 -0.84
N ALA A 450 2.80 -6.93 -0.45
CA ALA A 450 2.78 -7.82 0.70
C ALA A 450 3.63 -7.22 1.82
N ILE A 451 3.04 -6.96 2.98
CA ILE A 451 3.68 -6.40 4.17
C ILE A 451 3.51 -7.40 5.29
N VAL A 452 4.53 -8.22 5.54
CA VAL A 452 4.39 -9.45 6.32
C VAL A 452 5.49 -9.59 7.36
N GLY A 453 5.13 -9.98 8.59
CA GLY A 453 6.15 -10.34 9.60
C GLY A 453 7.00 -9.18 10.13
N ASN A 454 6.69 -7.93 9.79
CA ASN A 454 7.50 -6.79 10.22
C ASN A 454 7.23 -6.48 11.69
N ASP A 455 8.28 -6.13 12.42
CA ASP A 455 8.23 -5.72 13.83
C ASP A 455 8.58 -4.24 13.94
N VAL A 456 7.58 -3.39 14.20
CA VAL A 456 7.71 -1.94 14.31
C VAL A 456 7.41 -1.52 15.75
N ARG A 457 8.36 -0.84 16.41
CA ARG A 457 8.16 -0.39 17.81
C ARG A 457 8.63 1.03 18.04
N HIS A 458 7.94 1.73 18.93
CA HIS A 458 8.31 3.08 19.39
C HIS A 458 8.52 4.05 18.22
N ALA A 459 7.47 4.22 17.42
CA ALA A 459 7.45 5.09 16.26
C ALA A 459 6.17 5.93 16.28
N ASP A 460 6.19 7.15 15.74
CA ASP A 460 4.97 7.97 15.64
C ASP A 460 3.88 7.22 14.85
N GLY A 461 4.27 6.64 13.72
CA GLY A 461 3.45 5.73 12.92
C GLY A 461 4.04 4.31 12.88
N GLY A 462 3.19 3.30 12.95
CA GLY A 462 3.65 1.93 12.68
C GLY A 462 3.70 1.66 11.19
N ILE A 463 2.57 1.20 10.64
CA ILE A 463 2.45 0.75 9.24
C ILE A 463 1.29 1.46 8.54
N PHE A 464 1.62 2.29 7.54
CA PHE A 464 0.67 3.11 6.80
C PHE A 464 0.53 2.56 5.38
N VAL A 465 -0.66 2.07 5.03
CA VAL A 465 -0.87 1.33 3.78
C VAL A 465 -1.83 2.09 2.88
N GLY A 466 -1.32 2.62 1.77
CA GLY A 466 -2.09 3.24 0.69
C GLY A 466 -2.34 2.31 -0.50
N GLY A 467 -3.28 2.70 -1.36
CA GLY A 467 -3.56 2.00 -2.62
C GLY A 467 -4.61 0.91 -2.53
N SER A 468 -4.34 -0.28 -3.07
CA SER A 468 -5.34 -1.35 -3.04
C SER A 468 -4.76 -2.75 -3.07
N ARG A 469 -5.54 -3.73 -2.62
CA ARG A 469 -5.20 -5.16 -2.72
C ARG A 469 -3.85 -5.53 -2.11
N SER A 470 -3.47 -4.82 -1.06
CA SER A 470 -2.31 -5.20 -0.26
C SER A 470 -2.68 -6.33 0.69
N TYR A 471 -1.71 -7.21 0.96
CA TYR A 471 -1.80 -8.24 1.99
C TYR A 471 -0.92 -7.82 3.16
N VAL A 472 -1.53 -7.52 4.30
CA VAL A 472 -0.87 -6.96 5.49
C VAL A 472 -1.09 -7.94 6.63
N ALA A 473 -0.08 -8.76 6.93
CA ALA A 473 -0.30 -9.87 7.85
C ALA A 473 0.88 -10.16 8.77
N ARG A 474 0.58 -10.71 9.96
CA ARG A 474 1.61 -11.17 10.91
C ARG A 474 2.60 -10.08 11.33
N ASN A 475 2.23 -8.81 11.20
CA ASN A 475 3.07 -7.70 11.67
C ASN A 475 2.81 -7.46 13.16
N VAL A 476 3.86 -7.05 13.86
CA VAL A 476 3.83 -6.62 15.25
C VAL A 476 4.05 -5.11 15.29
N VAL A 477 3.12 -4.38 15.89
CA VAL A 477 3.27 -2.93 16.10
C VAL A 477 3.06 -2.58 17.56
N VAL A 478 4.11 -2.05 18.19
CA VAL A 478 4.15 -1.76 19.63
C VAL A 478 4.40 -0.27 19.90
N GLY A 479 3.58 0.32 20.78
CA GLY A 479 3.88 1.63 21.36
C GLY A 479 3.98 2.78 20.34
N ALA A 480 3.13 2.78 19.32
CA ALA A 480 3.03 3.87 18.33
C ALA A 480 1.83 4.78 18.59
N ASP A 481 1.89 6.04 18.15
CA ASP A 481 0.71 6.92 18.20
C ASP A 481 -0.40 6.40 17.28
N ARG A 482 -0.02 5.90 16.10
CA ARG A 482 -0.91 5.19 15.18
C ARG A 482 -0.27 3.90 14.73
N GLY A 483 -0.69 2.79 15.33
CA GLY A 483 -0.16 1.46 15.05
C GLY A 483 -0.28 1.09 13.56
N MET A 484 -1.50 1.07 13.03
CA MET A 484 -1.73 0.80 11.61
C MET A 484 -2.74 1.76 11.00
N VAL A 485 -2.45 2.30 9.82
CA VAL A 485 -3.37 3.21 9.11
C VAL A 485 -3.73 2.63 7.75
N ALA A 486 -5.01 2.32 7.58
CA ALA A 486 -5.56 1.73 6.37
C ALA A 486 -6.14 2.80 5.44
N TYR A 487 -5.28 3.38 4.59
CA TYR A 487 -5.70 4.22 3.46
C TYR A 487 -6.09 3.38 2.24
N ALA A 488 -5.61 2.13 2.17
CA ALA A 488 -5.85 1.24 1.06
C ALA A 488 -7.30 0.72 1.01
N THR A 489 -7.69 0.20 -0.14
CA THR A 489 -9.00 -0.45 -0.40
C THR A 489 -8.82 -1.89 -0.85
N ARG A 490 -9.84 -2.73 -0.70
CA ARG A 490 -9.83 -4.15 -1.10
C ARG A 490 -8.59 -4.92 -0.62
N SER A 491 -8.06 -4.53 0.53
CA SER A 491 -6.85 -5.08 1.14
C SER A 491 -7.22 -6.00 2.29
N ARG A 492 -6.32 -6.94 2.62
CA ARG A 492 -6.47 -7.84 3.76
C ARG A 492 -5.52 -7.44 4.87
N TYR A 493 -6.06 -7.36 6.07
CA TYR A 493 -5.33 -7.10 7.31
C TYR A 493 -5.66 -8.23 8.27
N GLU A 494 -4.71 -9.14 8.48
CA GLU A 494 -4.98 -10.34 9.29
C GLU A 494 -3.76 -10.81 10.08
N HIS A 495 -4.00 -11.48 11.20
CA HIS A 495 -2.93 -12.03 12.03
C HIS A 495 -1.92 -11.00 12.55
N ASN A 496 -2.24 -9.70 12.53
CA ASN A 496 -1.37 -8.66 13.08
C ASN A 496 -1.60 -8.51 14.58
N VAL A 497 -0.55 -8.18 15.32
CA VAL A 497 -0.59 -7.84 16.74
C VAL A 497 -0.35 -6.34 16.90
N LEU A 498 -1.35 -5.64 17.42
CA LEU A 498 -1.32 -4.21 17.67
C LEU A 498 -1.38 -4.02 19.18
N TYR A 499 -0.22 -3.77 19.79
CA TYR A 499 -0.03 -3.77 21.24
C TYR A 499 0.39 -2.40 21.78
N GLY A 500 -0.33 -1.88 22.78
CA GLY A 500 0.11 -0.68 23.52
C GLY A 500 0.16 0.62 22.71
N ASN A 501 -0.57 0.73 21.60
CA ASN A 501 -0.58 1.93 20.74
C ASN A 501 -1.61 2.97 21.21
N ALA A 502 -1.42 4.26 20.93
CA ALA A 502 -2.46 5.26 21.20
C ALA A 502 -3.72 5.00 20.32
N VAL A 503 -3.50 4.63 19.06
CA VAL A 503 -4.53 4.04 18.18
C VAL A 503 -4.00 2.75 17.58
N GLY A 504 -4.67 1.62 17.82
CA GLY A 504 -4.31 0.32 17.22
C GLY A 504 -4.44 0.36 15.69
N LEU A 505 -5.68 0.46 15.18
CA LEU A 505 -5.94 0.62 13.74
C LEU A 505 -6.80 1.85 13.42
N ALA A 506 -6.36 2.67 12.48
CA ALA A 506 -7.13 3.78 11.92
C ALA A 506 -7.64 3.46 10.51
N ALA A 507 -8.95 3.31 10.37
CA ALA A 507 -9.61 3.06 9.10
C ALA A 507 -9.91 4.39 8.38
N SER A 508 -8.99 4.83 7.53
CA SER A 508 -9.02 6.17 6.92
C SER A 508 -9.70 6.25 5.56
N THR A 509 -9.83 5.13 4.84
CA THR A 509 -10.58 5.10 3.57
C THR A 509 -12.08 5.32 3.77
N VAL A 510 -12.72 6.11 2.90
CA VAL A 510 -14.18 6.32 2.88
C VAL A 510 -14.94 5.12 2.27
N VAL A 511 -14.22 4.17 1.64
CA VAL A 511 -14.76 2.97 0.98
C VAL A 511 -14.44 1.74 1.84
N PRO A 512 -15.41 1.15 2.57
CA PRO A 512 -15.20 0.04 3.51
C PRO A 512 -14.91 -1.34 2.86
N SER A 513 -14.00 -1.44 1.89
CA SER A 513 -13.74 -2.68 1.15
C SER A 513 -12.65 -3.59 1.75
N ASN A 514 -12.05 -3.21 2.89
CA ASN A 514 -10.97 -4.01 3.49
C ASN A 514 -11.54 -5.16 4.33
N ARG A 515 -10.88 -6.31 4.26
CA ARG A 515 -11.09 -7.43 5.20
C ARG A 515 -10.12 -7.29 6.36
N VAL A 516 -10.64 -7.19 7.57
CA VAL A 516 -9.85 -7.04 8.81
C VAL A 516 -10.32 -8.10 9.80
N VAL A 517 -9.58 -9.19 9.93
CA VAL A 517 -9.94 -10.36 10.76
C VAL A 517 -8.72 -11.01 11.39
N ALA A 518 -8.90 -11.75 12.49
CA ALA A 518 -7.84 -12.48 13.18
C ALA A 518 -6.64 -11.62 13.64
N ASN A 519 -6.83 -10.31 13.83
CA ASN A 519 -5.84 -9.44 14.46
C ASN A 519 -6.06 -9.39 15.98
N ASP A 520 -5.00 -9.11 16.72
CA ASP A 520 -5.04 -8.95 18.17
C ASP A 520 -4.83 -7.49 18.55
N PHE A 521 -5.88 -6.87 19.11
CA PHE A 521 -5.86 -5.51 19.62
C PHE A 521 -5.77 -5.54 21.14
N VAL A 522 -4.60 -5.23 21.69
CA VAL A 522 -4.30 -5.43 23.11
C VAL A 522 -3.58 -4.21 23.68
N GLY A 523 -3.99 -3.72 24.85
CA GLY A 523 -3.33 -2.60 25.54
C GLY A 523 -3.39 -1.25 24.82
N ASN A 524 -4.01 -1.15 23.64
CA ASN A 524 -4.11 0.11 22.92
C ASN A 524 -5.05 1.06 23.66
N GLU A 525 -4.75 2.35 23.68
CA GLU A 525 -5.68 3.34 24.19
C GLU A 525 -7.00 3.28 23.41
N ARG A 526 -6.93 3.29 22.08
CA ARG A 526 -8.10 3.08 21.20
C ARG A 526 -7.78 1.93 20.26
N HIS A 527 -8.38 0.77 20.49
CA HIS A 527 -8.16 -0.40 19.62
C HIS A 527 -8.36 -0.10 18.14
N ALA A 528 -9.44 0.60 17.77
CA ALA A 528 -9.60 1.09 16.40
C ALA A 528 -10.40 2.38 16.31
N THR A 529 -10.22 3.07 15.18
CA THR A 529 -10.92 4.32 14.83
C THR A 529 -11.36 4.27 13.37
N ALA A 530 -12.39 5.04 13.02
CA ALA A 530 -12.87 5.13 11.65
C ALA A 530 -13.05 6.59 11.23
N GLY A 531 -12.62 6.88 10.00
CA GLY A 531 -12.96 8.11 9.31
C GLY A 531 -14.41 8.10 8.81
N PRO A 532 -14.85 9.21 8.18
CA PRO A 532 -16.16 9.32 7.56
C PRO A 532 -16.43 8.16 6.59
N GLY A 533 -17.72 7.84 6.42
CA GLY A 533 -18.16 6.77 5.53
C GLY A 533 -19.16 5.82 6.17
N PRO A 534 -19.58 4.80 5.42
CA PRO A 534 -20.51 3.77 5.89
C PRO A 534 -19.88 2.88 6.96
N LEU A 535 -20.71 2.01 7.54
CA LEU A 535 -20.31 1.02 8.53
C LEU A 535 -19.25 0.08 7.94
N ARG A 536 -18.17 -0.14 8.69
CA ARG A 536 -17.16 -1.16 8.41
C ARG A 536 -17.48 -2.41 9.22
N ILE A 537 -17.52 -3.56 8.56
CA ILE A 537 -17.77 -4.87 9.19
C ILE A 537 -16.45 -5.63 9.22
N TYR A 538 -15.91 -5.82 10.42
CA TYR A 538 -14.63 -6.52 10.65
C TYR A 538 -14.87 -7.98 11.04
N THR A 539 -15.70 -8.63 10.23
CA THR A 539 -16.05 -10.05 10.35
C THR A 539 -16.14 -10.63 8.95
N ALA A 540 -15.46 -11.74 8.73
CA ALA A 540 -15.54 -12.51 7.51
C ALA A 540 -15.61 -13.99 7.87
N ASP A 541 -16.42 -14.75 7.13
CA ASP A 541 -16.53 -16.21 7.30
C ASP A 541 -16.85 -16.64 8.76
N GLY A 542 -17.68 -15.84 9.44
CA GLY A 542 -18.09 -16.07 10.84
C GLY A 542 -17.00 -15.81 11.88
N ARG A 543 -15.89 -15.17 11.50
CA ARG A 543 -14.76 -14.88 12.39
C ARG A 543 -14.34 -13.41 12.31
N GLY A 544 -14.08 -12.83 13.48
CA GLY A 544 -13.64 -11.46 13.67
C GLY A 544 -12.20 -11.36 14.17
N ASN A 545 -11.94 -10.34 14.98
CA ASN A 545 -10.66 -10.05 15.61
C ASN A 545 -10.74 -10.30 17.12
N TYR A 546 -9.59 -10.41 17.76
CA TYR A 546 -9.51 -10.37 19.22
C TYR A 546 -9.39 -8.92 19.67
N TRP A 547 -10.30 -8.51 20.56
CA TRP A 547 -10.30 -7.19 21.17
C TRP A 547 -10.18 -7.36 22.67
N GLU A 548 -9.08 -6.92 23.25
CA GLU A 548 -8.97 -6.93 24.72
C GLU A 548 -10.16 -6.19 25.33
N GLY A 549 -10.74 -6.77 26.38
CA GLY A 549 -11.93 -6.26 27.06
C GLY A 549 -13.28 -6.64 26.42
N ALA A 550 -13.32 -7.20 25.21
CA ALA A 550 -14.56 -7.76 24.68
C ALA A 550 -14.98 -9.02 25.47
N TYR A 551 -16.26 -9.14 25.78
CA TYR A 551 -16.80 -10.19 26.64
C TYR A 551 -18.24 -10.56 26.27
N ASP A 552 -18.66 -11.76 26.70
CA ASP A 552 -20.05 -12.18 26.65
C ASP A 552 -20.79 -11.87 27.95
N THR A 553 -22.07 -11.52 27.81
CA THR A 553 -22.97 -11.30 28.96
C THR A 553 -23.83 -12.52 29.28
N THR A 554 -23.82 -13.53 28.42
CA THR A 554 -24.48 -14.82 28.59
C THR A 554 -23.42 -15.84 29.00
N LEU A 555 -23.79 -16.79 29.87
CA LEU A 555 -23.00 -18.02 30.04
C LEU A 555 -23.06 -18.73 28.68
N ALA A 556 -22.02 -18.55 27.86
CA ALA A 556 -21.96 -19.06 26.51
C ALA A 556 -22.19 -20.58 26.48
N ALA A 557 -22.77 -21.08 25.40
CA ALA A 557 -22.63 -22.49 25.04
C ALA A 557 -21.12 -22.80 24.96
N ASP A 558 -20.70 -23.81 25.69
CA ASP A 558 -19.31 -24.21 25.82
C ASP A 558 -18.70 -24.56 24.45
N GLY A 559 -17.55 -23.93 24.13
CA GLY A 559 -16.69 -24.35 23.00
C GLY A 559 -16.65 -23.47 21.75
N SER A 560 -17.47 -22.41 21.61
CA SER A 560 -17.36 -21.51 20.45
C SER A 560 -16.06 -20.67 20.47
N PRO A 561 -15.33 -20.53 19.35
CA PRO A 561 -14.12 -19.69 19.27
C PRO A 561 -14.41 -18.18 19.30
N THR A 562 -15.67 -17.78 19.08
CA THR A 562 -16.12 -16.38 19.03
C THR A 562 -17.08 -16.05 20.18
N LEU A 563 -17.17 -14.77 20.51
CA LEU A 563 -18.18 -14.19 21.39
C LEU A 563 -19.54 -14.16 20.68
N ASP A 564 -20.62 -14.31 21.45
CA ASP A 564 -22.01 -14.21 20.97
C ASP A 564 -22.39 -12.74 20.73
N ARG A 565 -21.78 -11.84 21.53
CA ARG A 565 -22.01 -10.41 21.44
C ARG A 565 -21.07 -9.75 20.42
N ALA A 566 -21.65 -8.99 19.50
CA ALA A 566 -20.90 -8.09 18.63
C ALA A 566 -20.19 -6.99 19.43
N TYR A 567 -19.00 -6.60 18.96
CA TYR A 567 -18.17 -5.57 19.57
C TYR A 567 -17.95 -4.41 18.59
N SER A 568 -18.04 -3.17 19.06
CA SER A 568 -17.74 -1.98 18.25
C SER A 568 -16.62 -1.14 18.88
N PRO A 569 -15.39 -1.14 18.34
CA PRO A 569 -14.29 -0.32 18.89
C PRO A 569 -14.54 1.20 18.76
N THR A 570 -15.55 1.59 17.98
CA THR A 570 -15.97 2.99 17.80
C THR A 570 -17.18 3.40 18.62
N ASP A 571 -17.88 2.45 19.27
CA ASP A 571 -18.98 2.77 20.17
C ASP A 571 -18.43 3.33 21.50
N GLU A 572 -19.10 4.36 22.02
CA GLU A 572 -18.63 5.13 23.18
C GLU A 572 -18.45 4.30 24.45
N LEU A 573 -19.21 3.20 24.57
CA LEU A 573 -19.15 2.31 25.70
C LEU A 573 -18.25 1.11 25.43
N ASP A 574 -18.39 0.44 24.27
CA ASP A 574 -17.56 -0.72 23.92
C ASP A 574 -16.07 -0.39 23.92
N ARG A 575 -15.69 0.78 23.39
CA ARG A 575 -14.30 1.24 23.37
C ARG A 575 -13.66 1.38 24.76
N ARG A 576 -14.45 1.41 25.84
CA ARG A 576 -13.98 1.56 27.22
C ARG A 576 -13.96 0.25 27.99
N LEU A 577 -14.43 -0.86 27.42
CA LEU A 577 -14.52 -2.15 28.11
C LEU A 577 -13.17 -2.69 28.59
N HIS A 578 -12.08 -2.36 27.89
CA HIS A 578 -10.72 -2.71 28.29
C HIS A 578 -10.12 -1.77 29.35
N ARG A 579 -10.77 -0.63 29.63
CA ARG A 579 -10.24 0.41 30.54
C ARG A 579 -10.90 0.40 31.91
N THR A 580 -12.15 -0.07 32.01
CA THR A 580 -12.89 0.00 33.27
C THR A 580 -14.01 -1.03 33.36
N ASP A 581 -14.07 -1.70 34.51
CA ASP A 581 -15.13 -2.67 34.83
C ASP A 581 -16.52 -2.03 34.91
N ALA A 582 -16.61 -0.73 35.22
CA ALA A 582 -17.90 -0.01 35.25
C ALA A 582 -18.59 0.02 33.87
N ALA A 583 -17.81 -0.01 32.78
CA ALA A 583 -18.35 -0.08 31.42
C ALA A 583 -19.02 -1.43 31.14
N VAL A 584 -18.53 -2.51 31.75
CA VAL A 584 -19.13 -3.86 31.68
C VAL A 584 -20.52 -3.85 32.30
N THR A 585 -20.65 -3.28 33.50
CA THR A 585 -21.95 -3.16 34.20
C THR A 585 -22.94 -2.29 33.44
N LEU A 586 -22.50 -1.11 32.96
CA LEU A 586 -23.36 -0.21 32.19
C LEU A 586 -23.81 -0.82 30.86
N GLY A 587 -22.95 -1.60 30.20
CA GLY A 587 -23.28 -2.30 28.96
C GLY A 587 -24.31 -3.42 29.13
N ALA A 588 -24.42 -3.97 30.33
CA ALA A 588 -25.43 -4.96 30.67
C ALA A 588 -26.80 -4.34 31.00
N ALA A 589 -26.89 -3.02 31.24
CA ALA A 589 -28.14 -2.37 31.63
C ALA A 589 -29.23 -2.48 30.52
N PRO A 590 -30.48 -2.86 30.86
CA PRO A 590 -31.55 -3.04 29.88
C PRO A 590 -31.85 -1.80 29.03
N SER A 591 -31.74 -0.60 29.62
CA SER A 591 -31.94 0.68 28.91
C SER A 591 -30.86 0.91 27.84
N VAL A 592 -29.60 0.59 28.13
CA VAL A 592 -28.48 0.68 27.19
C VAL A 592 -28.63 -0.35 26.08
N ARG A 593 -29.03 -1.59 26.41
CA ARG A 593 -29.34 -2.63 25.41
C ARG A 593 -30.50 -2.23 24.51
N GLY A 594 -31.57 -1.67 25.05
CA GLY A 594 -32.72 -1.18 24.29
C GLY A 594 -32.34 -0.05 23.33
N LEU A 595 -31.57 0.93 23.80
CA LEU A 595 -31.07 2.03 22.96
C LEU A 595 -30.13 1.53 21.84
N ARG A 596 -29.29 0.54 22.14
CA ARG A 596 -28.43 -0.11 21.14
C ARG A 596 -29.22 -0.92 20.12
N ALA A 597 -30.23 -1.67 20.52
CA ALA A 597 -31.11 -2.36 19.59
C ALA A 597 -31.78 -1.36 18.64
N PHE A 598 -32.28 -0.24 19.17
CA PHE A 598 -32.86 0.84 18.37
C PHE A 598 -31.85 1.46 17.39
N ARG A 599 -30.67 1.88 17.86
CA ARG A 599 -29.58 2.40 16.99
C ARG A 599 -29.10 1.36 15.98
N GLY A 600 -29.12 0.08 16.36
CA GLY A 600 -28.84 -1.05 15.49
C GLY A 600 -29.87 -1.19 14.38
N THR A 601 -31.14 -0.90 14.61
CA THR A 601 -32.21 -1.06 13.61
C THR A 601 -32.40 0.13 12.67
N THR A 602 -31.81 1.31 12.95
CA THR A 602 -32.05 2.53 12.15
C THR A 602 -30.88 2.86 11.21
N PRO A 603 -31.07 2.74 9.88
CA PRO A 603 -30.09 3.22 8.88
C PRO A 603 -29.84 4.72 9.05
N GLY A 604 -28.57 5.13 9.13
CA GLY A 604 -28.17 6.54 9.30
C GLY A 604 -27.48 6.88 10.63
N PHE A 605 -27.70 6.09 11.68
CA PHE A 605 -27.00 6.23 12.99
C PHE A 605 -25.66 5.45 13.06
N ARG A 606 -25.29 4.73 11.98
CA ARG A 606 -24.08 3.89 11.87
C ARG A 606 -22.92 4.57 11.10
N LYS A 607 -22.88 5.91 11.07
CA LYS A 607 -21.87 6.67 10.31
C LYS A 607 -20.52 6.63 11.03
N ALA A 608 -19.44 6.46 10.27
CA ALA A 608 -18.07 6.41 10.79
C ALA A 608 -17.87 5.38 11.92
N SER A 609 -18.48 4.20 11.75
CA SER A 609 -18.47 3.13 12.77
C SER A 609 -17.77 1.87 12.25
N ILE A 610 -17.19 1.11 13.17
CA ILE A 610 -16.66 -0.24 12.97
C ILE A 610 -17.49 -1.19 13.84
N VAL A 611 -17.90 -2.34 13.30
CA VAL A 611 -18.48 -3.42 14.08
C VAL A 611 -17.81 -4.74 13.74
N ASP A 612 -17.55 -5.53 14.76
CA ASP A 612 -17.16 -6.93 14.68
C ASP A 612 -18.33 -7.77 15.20
N LEU A 613 -18.95 -8.53 14.31
CA LEU A 613 -20.10 -9.40 14.56
C LEU A 613 -19.73 -10.75 15.18
N ALA A 614 -18.46 -11.16 15.08
CA ALA A 614 -18.00 -12.42 15.66
C ALA A 614 -16.59 -12.27 16.28
N PRO A 615 -16.43 -11.43 17.32
CA PRO A 615 -15.15 -11.20 17.97
C PRO A 615 -14.57 -12.51 18.52
N LEU A 616 -13.25 -12.68 18.49
CA LEU A 616 -12.59 -13.87 19.01
C LEU A 616 -12.55 -13.85 20.55
N ARG A 617 -12.72 -15.01 21.19
CA ARG A 617 -12.62 -15.15 22.66
C ARG A 617 -11.19 -15.10 23.20
N ARG A 618 -10.23 -15.51 22.37
CA ARG A 618 -8.81 -15.62 22.69
C ARG A 618 -8.01 -14.96 21.57
N PRO A 619 -6.77 -14.50 21.87
CA PRO A 619 -5.87 -14.01 20.85
C PRO A 619 -5.74 -15.00 19.70
N ALA A 620 -5.78 -14.49 18.47
CA ALA A 620 -5.54 -15.26 17.26
C ALA A 620 -4.06 -15.61 17.10
N ASN A 621 -3.15 -14.79 17.66
CA ASN A 621 -1.71 -14.87 17.48
C ASN A 621 -1.00 -14.85 18.86
N PRO A 622 -1.23 -15.88 19.71
CA PRO A 622 -0.74 -15.88 21.09
C PRO A 622 0.79 -15.79 21.20
N ASP A 623 1.54 -16.41 20.28
CA ASP A 623 3.00 -16.39 20.28
C ASP A 623 3.55 -15.00 19.92
N LEU A 624 3.05 -14.40 18.83
CA LEU A 624 3.39 -13.01 18.46
C LEU A 624 3.00 -12.01 19.55
N LEU A 625 1.88 -12.24 20.25
CA LEU A 625 1.48 -11.40 21.37
C LEU A 625 2.41 -11.57 22.57
N ALA A 626 2.92 -12.77 22.84
CA ALA A 626 3.91 -13.00 23.88
C ALA A 626 5.23 -12.27 23.55
N GLU A 627 5.66 -12.32 22.29
CA GLU A 627 6.83 -11.57 21.80
C GLU A 627 6.66 -10.05 21.88
N ALA A 628 5.45 -9.55 21.57
CA ALA A 628 5.13 -8.13 21.70
C ALA A 628 5.17 -7.66 23.16
N ARG A 629 4.71 -8.50 24.10
CA ARG A 629 4.72 -8.23 25.55
C ARG A 629 6.08 -8.36 26.20
N ASN A 630 6.97 -9.16 25.62
CA ASN A 630 8.33 -9.31 26.11
C ASN A 630 9.15 -8.09 25.69
N GLU A 631 8.79 -6.92 26.25
CA GLU A 631 9.52 -5.65 26.18
C GLU A 631 10.82 -5.71 26.99
N THR A 632 11.55 -6.84 26.97
CA THR A 632 12.96 -6.78 27.33
C THR A 632 13.59 -5.78 26.37
N ALA A 633 14.01 -4.64 26.91
CA ALA A 633 14.78 -3.61 26.22
C ALA A 633 15.72 -4.31 25.24
N VAL A 634 15.52 -4.07 23.94
CA VAL A 634 16.29 -4.76 22.91
C VAL A 634 17.74 -4.42 23.15
N ASP A 635 18.50 -5.45 23.49
CA ASP A 635 19.95 -5.47 23.49
C ASP A 635 20.39 -5.07 22.07
N VAL A 636 20.74 -3.79 21.89
CA VAL A 636 21.17 -3.22 20.61
C VAL A 636 22.46 -3.91 20.11
N GLU A 637 23.10 -4.71 20.97
CA GLU A 637 24.32 -5.48 20.72
C GLU A 637 24.09 -7.00 20.53
N GLY A 638 22.87 -7.51 20.74
CA GLY A 638 22.64 -8.94 21.01
C GLY A 638 22.15 -9.82 19.84
N ARG A 639 22.47 -9.51 18.58
CA ARG A 639 22.37 -10.48 17.45
C ARG A 639 23.54 -10.35 16.47
N ALA A 640 24.72 -10.04 17.01
CA ALA A 640 25.99 -10.31 16.36
C ALA A 640 26.44 -11.73 16.78
N ALA A 641 25.97 -12.76 16.09
CA ALA A 641 26.54 -14.10 16.10
C ALA A 641 26.19 -14.83 14.80
#